data_AF-A0A2G8HTG6-F1
#
_entry.id   AF-A0A2G8HTG6-F1
#
_cell.length_a   1.000
_cell.length_b   1.000
_cell.length_c   1.000
_cell.angle_alpha   90.00
_cell.angle_beta   90.00
_cell.angle_gamma   90.00
#
_symmetry.space_group_name_H-M   'P 1'
#
loop_
_entity.id
_entity.type
_entity.pdbx_description
1 polymer ?
#
loop_
_entity_poly.entity_id
_entity_poly.type
_entity_poly.pdbx_seq_one_letter_code
_entity_poly.pdbx_strand_id
1 'polypeptide(L)'
;MLPQFWQKLFFKKILCLGLLSQAYIFPSYSQENIEAKIETTPGIIESLLEVIDIEKNQYSTLIKEAEKKSLLITDDEQVKEIKLDPFFVKSLLLNSENRYLNFIKDQTDECRLISLFQNDLIKTSRGLVNRVIVNFIDKDNKRERALLTKSNFLELYFKKKCINNKELEKLFERGNLANTMKSITLTTPTTSNQCVQILNDWQRNPNTPFLCGLHETLSRGDKAKLILPAISPIQRKRRSVLQSRINTAERLTPLIPYFQRTYLKNLCENIDNQEQFCDKYLAKDIWSQIVTGEEPDYLLSYKCKNVLGKDTVNKNDLRKCALKFKNEPKYCLTKGNSKHPSSYPLENCESISDSLNSSQLITKYHDCPGSVDNEGIINTHRLLSHFRKAEFSSTEFTCASEANLSFAKLNIDANNSKGWPLKICFKNLASELKECYSYVPGASKNSPLSEDIVISKILKKAERTPFDISCKLVNSNIYNPNRLGYKTGCHIVYDPSNCTSIHCPKEIYYETKLIDYLKYEGKVLYDYFPTSFSNEKYATSNLVNDSLRKESKTIRNLTALKFFFSNTKTGIIHGIGCAEDLYPLIFQRISLNECKPLPFIIDGIVEEKDKTELVFRGAISDIHTPKNIAWNMIFNSVANYKELHPLETWTLYGIK
;
A
#
# COMPACT_ATOMS: atom_id res chain seq x y z
N MET A 1 -4.00 -66.32 -16.49
CA MET A 1 -2.88 -65.35 -16.67
C MET A 1 -3.31 -64.00 -16.11
N LEU A 2 -2.78 -63.63 -14.94
CA LEU A 2 -2.72 -62.27 -14.40
C LEU A 2 -1.66 -62.33 -13.27
N PRO A 3 -0.39 -61.97 -13.53
CA PRO A 3 0.74 -62.30 -12.68
C PRO A 3 1.27 -61.15 -11.80
N GLN A 4 1.70 -61.52 -10.59
CA GLN A 4 2.95 -61.10 -9.93
C GLN A 4 3.25 -59.65 -9.46
N PHE A 5 2.30 -58.70 -9.39
CA PHE A 5 2.60 -57.38 -8.77
C PHE A 5 2.22 -57.24 -7.28
N TRP A 6 1.28 -58.06 -6.77
CA TRP A 6 0.70 -57.86 -5.43
C TRP A 6 1.40 -58.62 -4.27
N GLN A 7 2.22 -59.64 -4.54
CA GLN A 7 2.88 -60.43 -3.49
C GLN A 7 4.17 -59.80 -2.93
N LYS A 8 4.76 -58.77 -3.57
CA LYS A 8 5.98 -58.10 -3.06
C LYS A 8 5.71 -56.96 -2.06
N LEU A 9 4.48 -56.45 -1.96
CA LEU A 9 4.13 -55.35 -1.05
C LEU A 9 3.71 -55.82 0.35
N PHE A 10 3.22 -57.05 0.49
CA PHE A 10 2.76 -57.58 1.78
C PHE A 10 3.91 -58.10 2.66
N PHE A 11 4.99 -58.64 2.06
CA PHE A 11 6.14 -59.16 2.79
C PHE A 11 7.05 -58.07 3.39
N LYS A 12 7.06 -56.86 2.81
CA LYS A 12 7.87 -55.73 3.30
C LYS A 12 7.30 -55.04 4.54
N LYS A 13 5.97 -55.11 4.76
CA LYS A 13 5.33 -54.51 5.94
C LYS A 13 5.40 -55.39 7.20
N ILE A 14 5.47 -56.70 7.06
CA ILE A 14 5.55 -57.62 8.21
C ILE A 14 6.98 -57.70 8.77
N LEU A 15 8.02 -57.58 7.92
CA LEU A 15 9.41 -57.60 8.37
C LEU A 15 9.81 -56.32 9.15
N CYS A 16 9.28 -55.15 8.77
CA CYS A 16 9.56 -53.90 9.49
C CYS A 16 8.80 -53.78 10.83
N LEU A 17 7.66 -54.47 10.99
CA LEU A 17 6.91 -54.51 12.26
C LEU A 17 7.49 -55.53 13.25
N GLY A 18 8.13 -56.61 12.77
CA GLY A 18 8.85 -57.58 13.62
C GLY A 18 10.17 -57.06 14.18
N LEU A 19 10.85 -56.15 13.48
CA LEU A 19 12.14 -55.58 13.93
C LEU A 19 11.99 -54.38 14.88
N LEU A 20 10.82 -53.73 14.91
CA LEU A 20 10.54 -52.61 15.82
C LEU A 20 9.93 -53.04 17.16
N SER A 21 9.42 -54.27 17.29
CA SER A 21 8.82 -54.77 18.53
C SER A 21 9.80 -55.46 19.48
N GLN A 22 11.01 -55.83 19.03
CA GLN A 22 12.05 -56.41 19.90
C GLN A 22 12.98 -55.37 20.55
N ALA A 23 12.89 -54.09 20.17
CA ALA A 23 13.76 -53.03 20.73
C ALA A 23 13.20 -52.33 21.99
N TYR A 24 11.98 -52.67 22.43
CA TYR A 24 11.28 -51.97 23.53
C TYR A 24 11.05 -52.78 24.80
N ILE A 25 11.59 -53.99 24.91
CA ILE A 25 11.42 -54.84 26.10
C ILE A 25 12.82 -55.35 26.48
N PHE A 26 13.23 -55.06 27.72
CA PHE A 26 14.49 -55.41 28.41
C PHE A 26 15.63 -54.36 28.42
N PRO A 27 15.70 -53.54 29.48
CA PRO A 27 16.94 -52.87 29.91
C PRO A 27 17.80 -53.79 30.81
N SER A 28 19.13 -53.60 30.73
CA SER A 28 20.21 -53.97 31.68
C SER A 28 20.54 -55.45 31.97
N TYR A 29 21.71 -55.93 31.50
CA TYR A 29 22.95 -56.08 32.31
C TYR A 29 24.19 -56.38 31.42
N SER A 30 25.30 -55.79 31.83
CA SER A 30 26.68 -55.66 31.31
C SER A 30 27.39 -56.82 30.57
N GLN A 31 28.16 -56.45 29.52
CA GLN A 31 29.62 -56.61 29.31
C GLN A 31 29.99 -57.87 28.50
N GLU A 32 30.82 -57.85 27.46
CA GLU A 32 32.08 -57.12 27.25
C GLU A 32 32.40 -56.91 25.75
N ASN A 33 33.28 -55.93 25.51
CA ASN A 33 33.85 -55.47 24.24
C ASN A 33 34.05 -56.53 23.13
N ILE A 34 33.83 -56.11 21.88
CA ILE A 34 34.90 -55.86 20.88
C ILE A 34 34.18 -55.56 19.55
N GLU A 35 34.04 -54.28 19.23
CA GLU A 35 34.21 -53.81 17.86
C GLU A 35 34.66 -52.35 17.96
N ALA A 36 35.85 -52.11 17.43
CA ALA A 36 36.57 -50.86 17.55
C ALA A 36 35.65 -49.70 17.15
N LYS A 37 35.51 -48.72 18.06
CA LYS A 37 35.22 -47.35 17.66
C LYS A 37 36.29 -46.99 16.64
N ILE A 38 35.95 -47.05 15.35
CA ILE A 38 36.56 -46.13 14.42
C ILE A 38 36.15 -44.77 14.97
N GLU A 39 37.07 -44.10 15.66
CA GLU A 39 36.95 -42.68 15.97
C GLU A 39 36.87 -41.96 14.62
N THR A 40 35.68 -41.91 14.05
CA THR A 40 35.38 -40.91 13.04
C THR A 40 35.46 -39.61 13.79
N THR A 41 36.56 -38.88 13.60
CA THR A 41 36.66 -37.49 14.01
C THR A 41 35.37 -36.80 13.57
N PRO A 42 34.55 -36.28 14.49
CA PRO A 42 33.30 -35.62 14.11
C PRO A 42 33.64 -34.54 13.08
N GLY A 43 32.86 -34.46 12.01
CA GLY A 43 33.00 -33.39 11.06
C GLY A 43 32.80 -32.05 11.76
N ILE A 44 33.34 -30.98 11.21
CA ILE A 44 33.33 -29.63 11.82
C ILE A 44 31.91 -29.21 12.26
N ILE A 45 30.88 -29.63 11.52
CA ILE A 45 29.46 -29.35 11.84
C ILE A 45 28.98 -30.18 13.04
N GLU A 46 29.27 -31.47 13.08
CA GLU A 46 28.91 -32.34 14.22
C GLU A 46 29.62 -31.88 15.49
N SER A 47 30.91 -31.53 15.40
CA SER A 47 31.66 -30.96 16.53
C SER A 47 31.06 -29.64 17.02
N LEU A 48 30.57 -28.77 16.13
CA LEU A 48 29.95 -27.51 16.52
C LEU A 48 28.61 -27.73 17.23
N LEU A 49 27.79 -28.68 16.75
CA LEU A 49 26.53 -29.04 17.39
C LEU A 49 26.75 -29.65 18.79
N GLU A 50 27.76 -30.50 18.94
CA GLU A 50 28.16 -31.02 20.26
C GLU A 50 28.64 -29.90 21.19
N VAL A 51 29.43 -28.94 20.69
CA VAL A 51 29.88 -27.78 21.47
C VAL A 51 28.70 -26.91 21.93
N ILE A 52 27.68 -26.73 21.09
CA ILE A 52 26.47 -25.98 21.44
C ILE A 52 25.67 -26.72 22.52
N ASP A 53 25.54 -28.04 22.44
CA ASP A 53 24.81 -28.82 23.46
C ASP A 53 25.55 -28.86 24.80
N ILE A 54 26.86 -29.05 24.78
CA ILE A 54 27.72 -28.95 25.97
C ILE A 54 27.59 -27.56 26.61
N GLU A 55 27.65 -26.50 25.82
CA GLU A 55 27.47 -25.12 26.32
C GLU A 55 26.10 -24.93 26.95
N LYS A 56 25.02 -25.40 26.31
CA LYS A 56 23.66 -25.28 26.85
C LYS A 56 23.49 -25.96 28.21
N ASN A 57 24.10 -27.13 28.38
CA ASN A 57 24.11 -27.85 29.65
C ASN A 57 24.93 -27.09 30.72
N GLN A 58 26.13 -26.62 30.37
CA GLN A 58 26.98 -25.82 31.25
C GLN A 58 26.29 -24.52 31.68
N TYR A 59 25.71 -23.78 30.74
CA TYR A 59 24.98 -22.54 30.99
C TYR A 59 23.76 -22.75 31.89
N SER A 60 23.04 -23.86 31.69
CA SER A 60 21.89 -24.20 32.53
C SER A 60 22.28 -24.50 33.98
N THR A 61 23.42 -25.15 34.19
CA THR A 61 23.98 -25.40 35.53
C THR A 61 24.45 -24.09 36.17
N LEU A 62 25.17 -23.26 35.41
CA LEU A 62 25.64 -21.94 35.86
C LEU A 62 24.51 -21.01 36.29
N ILE A 63 23.38 -20.97 35.56
CA ILE A 63 22.21 -20.21 36.01
C ILE A 63 21.67 -20.77 37.33
N LYS A 64 21.52 -22.08 37.47
CA LYS A 64 21.00 -22.69 38.71
C LYS A 64 21.90 -22.38 39.91
N GLU A 65 23.20 -22.33 39.71
CA GLU A 65 24.16 -21.93 40.74
C GLU A 65 24.09 -20.45 41.06
N ALA A 66 24.01 -19.59 40.04
CA ALA A 66 23.90 -18.15 40.21
C ALA A 66 22.55 -17.73 40.84
N GLU A 67 21.46 -18.47 40.59
CA GLU A 67 20.15 -18.26 41.22
C GLU A 67 20.20 -18.47 42.74
N LYS A 68 21.03 -19.39 43.23
CA LYS A 68 21.25 -19.60 44.67
C LYS A 68 21.99 -18.44 45.34
N LYS A 69 22.69 -17.61 44.56
CA LYS A 69 23.47 -16.44 44.99
C LYS A 69 22.91 -15.13 44.40
N SER A 70 21.58 -15.04 44.31
CA SER A 70 20.89 -13.85 43.81
C SER A 70 21.07 -12.67 44.78
N LEU A 71 22.07 -11.83 44.53
CA LEU A 71 22.28 -10.58 45.25
C LEU A 71 21.46 -9.45 44.62
N LEU A 72 20.71 -8.72 45.45
CA LEU A 72 20.20 -7.40 45.10
C LEU A 72 21.33 -6.39 45.31
N ILE A 73 22.18 -6.21 44.30
CA ILE A 73 23.09 -5.05 44.26
C ILE A 73 22.20 -3.85 43.95
N THR A 74 21.96 -2.98 44.94
CA THR A 74 21.04 -1.83 44.81
C THR A 74 21.76 -0.50 44.67
N ASP A 75 23.08 -0.46 44.90
CA ASP A 75 23.87 0.77 44.92
C ASP A 75 25.22 0.60 44.22
N ASP A 76 25.63 1.61 43.46
CA ASP A 76 26.84 1.63 42.63
C ASP A 76 28.11 1.57 43.47
N GLU A 77 28.05 2.10 44.71
CA GLU A 77 29.16 2.07 45.64
C GLU A 77 29.55 0.64 46.05
N GLN A 78 28.62 -0.32 46.03
CA GLN A 78 28.84 -1.70 46.50
C GLN A 78 29.78 -2.52 45.60
N VAL A 79 30.06 -2.03 44.38
CA VAL A 79 30.82 -2.75 43.37
C VAL A 79 31.94 -1.84 42.85
N LYS A 80 33.19 -2.30 42.81
CA LYS A 80 34.29 -1.56 42.16
C LYS A 80 34.26 -1.74 40.65
N GLU A 81 34.16 -2.98 40.19
CA GLU A 81 34.14 -3.35 38.77
C GLU A 81 33.06 -4.41 38.50
N ILE A 82 32.38 -4.30 37.35
CA ILE A 82 31.38 -5.27 36.90
C ILE A 82 31.67 -5.67 35.45
N LYS A 83 31.71 -6.98 35.20
CA LYS A 83 31.94 -7.57 33.87
C LYS A 83 30.95 -8.70 33.61
N LEU A 84 30.59 -8.90 32.34
CA LEU A 84 29.81 -10.07 31.94
C LEU A 84 30.62 -11.35 32.19
N ASP A 85 29.96 -12.40 32.67
CA ASP A 85 30.63 -13.69 32.83
C ASP A 85 31.04 -14.29 31.46
N PRO A 86 32.27 -14.80 31.30
CA PRO A 86 32.72 -15.34 30.01
C PRO A 86 31.84 -16.46 29.44
N PHE A 87 31.27 -17.33 30.28
CA PHE A 87 30.35 -18.38 29.81
C PHE A 87 29.03 -17.78 29.36
N PHE A 88 28.58 -16.71 30.01
CA PHE A 88 27.39 -15.98 29.58
C PHE A 88 27.61 -15.29 28.22
N VAL A 89 28.76 -14.66 28.01
CA VAL A 89 29.12 -14.08 26.69
C VAL A 89 29.23 -15.17 25.63
N LYS A 90 29.87 -16.30 25.94
CA LYS A 90 29.94 -17.46 25.03
C LYS A 90 28.54 -17.94 24.63
N SER A 91 27.60 -18.02 25.58
CA SER A 91 26.21 -18.38 25.30
C SER A 91 25.53 -17.40 24.35
N LEU A 92 25.76 -16.10 24.54
CA LEU A 92 25.22 -15.06 23.67
C LEU A 92 25.75 -15.22 22.24
N LEU A 93 27.05 -15.42 22.06
CA LEU A 93 27.67 -15.53 20.74
C LEU A 93 27.23 -16.79 19.99
N LEU A 94 27.10 -17.94 20.67
CA LEU A 94 26.75 -19.20 20.01
C LEU A 94 25.27 -19.33 19.66
N ASN A 95 24.38 -18.65 20.38
CA ASN A 95 22.92 -18.82 20.23
C ASN A 95 22.25 -17.65 19.49
N SER A 96 22.98 -16.59 19.17
CA SER A 96 22.46 -15.41 18.46
C SER A 96 22.50 -15.55 16.95
N GLU A 97 21.71 -14.74 16.26
CA GLU A 97 21.65 -14.76 14.80
C GLU A 97 22.87 -14.03 14.22
N ASN A 98 23.56 -14.65 13.25
CA ASN A 98 24.80 -14.13 12.67
C ASN A 98 24.68 -12.69 12.18
N ARG A 99 23.51 -12.30 11.65
CA ARG A 99 23.24 -10.94 11.20
C ARG A 99 23.50 -9.87 12.27
N TYR A 100 23.21 -10.17 13.54
CA TYR A 100 23.48 -9.25 14.65
C TYR A 100 24.90 -9.38 15.19
N LEU A 101 25.54 -10.53 15.01
CA LEU A 101 26.95 -10.72 15.38
C LEU A 101 27.90 -9.96 14.43
N ASN A 102 27.47 -9.62 13.22
CA ASN A 102 28.27 -8.79 12.33
C ASN A 102 28.56 -7.38 12.89
N PHE A 103 27.73 -6.87 13.80
CA PHE A 103 28.00 -5.58 14.47
C PHE A 103 29.25 -5.61 15.36
N ILE A 104 29.75 -6.78 15.74
CA ILE A 104 30.90 -6.95 16.66
C ILE A 104 32.10 -7.64 16.00
N LYS A 105 32.06 -7.90 14.68
CA LYS A 105 33.05 -8.71 13.96
C LYS A 105 34.44 -8.06 13.89
N ASP A 106 34.48 -6.73 13.75
CA ASP A 106 35.71 -5.96 13.55
C ASP A 106 35.98 -4.93 14.67
N GLN A 107 35.22 -5.00 15.77
CA GLN A 107 35.24 -4.00 16.83
C GLN A 107 35.44 -4.65 18.20
N THR A 108 36.40 -4.13 18.97
CA THR A 108 36.54 -4.39 20.41
C THR A 108 35.55 -3.56 21.25
N ASP A 109 34.49 -3.05 20.62
CA ASP A 109 33.54 -2.11 21.24
C ASP A 109 32.56 -2.85 22.16
N GLU A 110 32.94 -2.91 23.44
CA GLU A 110 32.13 -3.44 24.54
C GLU A 110 30.73 -2.80 24.56
N CYS A 111 30.61 -1.51 24.22
CA CYS A 111 29.34 -0.78 24.23
C CYS A 111 28.39 -1.22 23.12
N ARG A 112 28.93 -1.68 21.99
CA ARG A 112 28.13 -2.25 20.89
C ARG A 112 27.50 -3.58 21.29
N LEU A 113 28.25 -4.45 21.95
CA LEU A 113 27.72 -5.71 22.48
C LEU A 113 26.60 -5.44 23.49
N ILE A 114 26.78 -4.45 24.36
CA ILE A 114 25.79 -4.06 25.37
C ILE A 114 24.54 -3.45 24.73
N SER A 115 24.65 -2.69 23.63
CA SER A 115 23.47 -2.15 22.94
C SER A 115 22.67 -3.24 22.20
N LEU A 116 23.33 -4.24 21.60
CA LEU A 116 22.66 -5.44 21.05
C LEU A 116 21.91 -6.21 22.14
N PHE A 117 22.57 -6.39 23.28
CA PHE A 117 22.00 -7.03 24.47
C PHE A 117 20.77 -6.27 24.98
N GLN A 118 20.89 -4.96 25.17
CA GLN A 118 19.82 -4.08 25.62
C GLN A 118 18.58 -4.16 24.74
N ASN A 119 18.78 -4.26 23.42
CA ASN A 119 17.71 -4.26 22.43
C ASN A 119 17.20 -5.67 22.06
N ASP A 120 17.52 -6.69 22.86
CA ASP A 120 17.08 -8.07 22.67
C ASP A 120 17.48 -8.66 21.30
N LEU A 121 18.60 -8.20 20.72
CA LEU A 121 19.08 -8.69 19.42
C LEU A 121 19.96 -9.93 19.55
N ILE A 122 20.54 -10.14 20.72
CA ILE A 122 21.30 -11.33 21.06
C ILE A 122 20.60 -12.13 22.17
N LYS A 123 20.74 -13.46 22.12
CA LYS A 123 20.02 -14.41 22.96
C LYS A 123 20.94 -15.51 23.45
N THR A 124 20.59 -16.11 24.58
CA THR A 124 21.29 -17.29 25.11
C THR A 124 20.55 -18.55 24.72
N SER A 125 21.07 -19.71 25.11
CA SER A 125 20.41 -21.00 24.89
C SER A 125 19.03 -21.14 25.55
N ARG A 126 18.67 -20.25 26.50
CA ARG A 126 17.32 -20.13 27.09
C ARG A 126 16.41 -19.10 26.41
N GLY A 127 16.89 -18.44 25.36
CA GLY A 127 16.15 -17.42 24.62
C GLY A 127 16.46 -15.99 25.08
N LEU A 128 15.44 -15.13 25.12
CA LEU A 128 15.59 -13.72 25.49
C LEU A 128 16.08 -13.58 26.93
N VAL A 129 16.97 -12.62 27.13
CA VAL A 129 17.76 -12.54 28.35
C VAL A 129 17.14 -11.56 29.33
N ASN A 130 16.49 -12.10 30.35
CA ASN A 130 15.90 -11.30 31.43
C ASN A 130 16.81 -11.17 32.66
N ARG A 131 17.81 -12.06 32.78
CA ARG A 131 18.77 -12.11 33.88
C ARG A 131 20.19 -12.25 33.33
N VAL A 132 21.13 -11.56 33.96
CA VAL A 132 22.53 -11.43 33.54
C VAL A 132 23.43 -12.03 34.59
N ILE A 133 24.35 -12.90 34.16
CA ILE A 133 25.40 -13.43 35.03
C ILE A 133 26.59 -12.48 34.93
N VAL A 134 26.98 -11.91 36.05
CA VAL A 134 28.10 -10.96 36.14
C VAL A 134 29.15 -11.45 37.10
N ASN A 135 30.40 -11.15 36.78
CA ASN A 135 31.51 -11.23 37.70
C ASN A 135 31.79 -9.79 38.18
N PHE A 136 31.83 -9.60 39.50
CA PHE A 136 32.05 -8.29 40.09
C PHE A 136 33.12 -8.33 41.18
N ILE A 137 33.75 -7.18 41.41
CA ILE A 137 34.71 -6.97 42.50
C ILE A 137 33.99 -6.16 43.58
N ASP A 138 33.87 -6.71 44.78
CA ASP A 138 33.24 -6.02 45.92
C ASP A 138 34.16 -4.94 46.52
N LYS A 139 33.67 -4.22 47.54
CA LYS A 139 34.47 -3.19 48.25
C LYS A 139 35.75 -3.77 48.87
N ASP A 140 35.76 -5.06 49.21
CA ASP A 140 36.85 -5.79 49.86
C ASP A 140 37.83 -6.46 48.87
N ASN A 141 37.74 -6.14 47.56
CA ASN A 141 38.53 -6.73 46.47
C ASN A 141 38.33 -8.24 46.26
N LYS A 142 37.24 -8.83 46.77
CA LYS A 142 36.86 -10.21 46.46
C LYS A 142 36.13 -10.26 45.14
N ARG A 143 36.48 -11.28 44.35
CA ARG A 143 35.80 -11.59 43.09
C ARG A 143 34.61 -12.48 43.38
N GLU A 144 33.43 -11.97 43.08
CA GLU A 144 32.18 -12.69 43.26
C GLU A 144 31.40 -12.77 41.96
N ARG A 145 30.42 -13.69 41.94
CA ARG A 145 29.51 -13.87 40.81
C ARG A 145 28.08 -13.64 41.30
N ALA A 146 27.34 -12.82 40.57
CA ALA A 146 25.94 -12.53 40.86
C ALA A 146 25.05 -12.75 39.65
N LEU A 147 23.75 -12.89 39.93
CA LEU A 147 22.69 -12.91 38.95
C LEU A 147 21.85 -11.64 39.11
N LEU A 148 21.93 -10.74 38.12
CA LEU A 148 21.20 -9.47 38.13
C LEU A 148 20.01 -9.53 37.16
N THR A 149 18.99 -8.71 37.39
CA THR A 149 18.00 -8.45 36.33
C THR A 149 18.66 -7.62 35.22
N LYS A 150 18.17 -7.77 33.98
CA LYS A 150 18.67 -7.00 32.84
C LYS A 150 18.65 -5.48 33.11
N SER A 151 17.57 -4.96 33.70
CA SER A 151 17.46 -3.53 34.03
C SER A 151 18.49 -3.07 35.06
N ASN A 152 18.66 -3.83 36.15
CA ASN A 152 19.62 -3.49 37.21
C ASN A 152 21.06 -3.53 36.67
N PHE A 153 21.40 -4.56 35.90
CA PHE A 153 22.70 -4.65 35.24
C PHE A 153 22.96 -3.46 34.33
N LEU A 154 22.04 -3.11 33.43
CA LEU A 154 22.21 -2.00 32.50
C LEU A 154 22.35 -0.66 33.24
N GLU A 155 21.60 -0.44 34.31
CA GLU A 155 21.71 0.79 35.10
C GLU A 155 23.09 0.95 35.75
N LEU A 156 23.60 -0.10 36.41
CA LEU A 156 24.93 -0.11 37.02
C LEU A 156 26.02 0.01 35.97
N TYR A 157 25.87 -0.71 34.86
CA TYR A 157 26.85 -0.73 33.79
C TYR A 157 26.94 0.64 33.09
N PHE A 158 25.81 1.28 32.77
CA PHE A 158 25.76 2.59 32.11
C PHE A 158 26.25 3.77 32.96
N LYS A 159 26.20 3.67 34.30
CA LYS A 159 26.81 4.66 35.18
C LYS A 159 28.34 4.68 35.07
N LYS A 160 28.96 3.52 34.76
CA LYS A 160 30.43 3.36 34.69
C LYS A 160 30.99 3.34 33.28
N LYS A 161 30.27 2.78 32.32
CA LYS A 161 30.71 2.56 30.93
C LYS A 161 29.56 2.79 29.95
N CYS A 162 29.84 3.19 28.71
CA CYS A 162 28.82 3.27 27.65
C CYS A 162 27.66 4.24 27.93
N ILE A 163 27.93 5.39 28.58
CA ILE A 163 26.94 6.41 28.95
C ILE A 163 26.06 6.81 27.75
N ASN A 164 26.65 6.92 26.55
CA ASN A 164 25.93 7.26 25.32
C ASN A 164 24.77 6.31 25.02
N ASN A 165 24.86 5.01 25.35
CA ASN A 165 23.75 4.08 25.14
C ASN A 165 22.52 4.43 25.99
N LYS A 166 22.71 5.01 27.18
CA LYS A 166 21.62 5.49 28.04
C LYS A 166 20.94 6.72 27.46
N GLU A 167 21.68 7.60 26.79
CA GLU A 167 21.11 8.75 26.08
C GLU A 167 20.32 8.28 24.85
N LEU A 168 20.86 7.33 24.09
CA LEU A 168 20.17 6.72 22.96
C LEU A 168 18.89 5.99 23.38
N GLU A 169 18.91 5.27 24.50
CA GLU A 169 17.72 4.61 25.06
C GLU A 169 16.56 5.59 25.23
N LYS A 170 16.80 6.76 25.81
CA LYS A 170 15.79 7.81 26.00
C LYS A 170 15.16 8.28 24.69
N LEU A 171 15.91 8.27 23.57
CA LEU A 171 15.38 8.63 22.26
C LEU A 171 14.37 7.59 21.75
N PHE A 172 14.58 6.32 22.05
CA PHE A 172 13.74 5.21 21.58
C PHE A 172 12.65 4.80 22.59
N GLU A 173 12.60 5.44 23.76
CA GLU A 173 11.48 5.33 24.68
C GLU A 173 10.17 5.79 24.02
N ARG A 174 9.05 5.19 24.43
CA ARG A 174 7.72 5.40 23.82
C ARG A 174 7.33 6.88 23.69
N GLY A 175 7.66 7.71 24.68
CA GLY A 175 7.32 9.14 24.68
C GLY A 175 8.04 9.93 23.58
N ASN A 176 9.27 9.53 23.24
CA ASN A 176 10.12 10.24 22.27
C ASN A 176 10.15 9.54 20.90
N LEU A 177 9.78 8.27 20.83
CA LEU A 177 9.92 7.42 19.65
C LEU A 177 9.34 8.07 18.38
N ALA A 178 8.14 8.66 18.44
CA ALA A 178 7.54 9.28 17.25
C ALA A 178 8.37 10.45 16.71
N ASN A 179 9.01 11.24 17.59
CA ASN A 179 9.87 12.35 17.19
C ASN A 179 11.23 11.84 16.69
N THR A 180 11.80 10.84 17.37
CA THR A 180 13.04 10.18 16.96
C THR A 180 12.89 9.52 15.59
N MET A 181 11.79 8.83 15.34
CA MET A 181 11.52 8.25 14.04
C MET A 181 11.36 9.31 12.94
N LYS A 182 10.82 10.49 13.25
CA LYS A 182 10.75 11.60 12.28
C LYS A 182 12.10 12.25 11.99
N SER A 183 13.01 12.29 12.96
CA SER A 183 14.34 12.91 12.78
C SER A 183 15.33 11.99 12.05
N ILE A 184 15.15 10.68 12.14
CA ILE A 184 15.98 9.71 11.42
C ILE A 184 15.62 9.73 9.92
N THR A 185 16.60 10.10 9.09
CA THR A 185 16.46 10.07 7.64
C THR A 185 16.80 8.68 7.11
N LEU A 186 15.81 7.96 6.58
CA LEU A 186 16.01 6.65 5.93
C LEU A 186 16.10 6.87 4.42
N THR A 187 17.32 6.89 3.90
CA THR A 187 17.59 7.11 2.48
C THR A 187 17.41 5.82 1.68
N THR A 188 16.74 5.92 0.52
CA THR A 188 16.63 4.83 -0.45
C THR A 188 17.74 4.97 -1.50
N PRO A 189 18.50 3.90 -1.78
CA PRO A 189 19.59 3.96 -2.74
C PRO A 189 19.09 4.05 -4.18
N THR A 190 19.76 4.86 -4.99
CA THR A 190 19.51 4.96 -6.44
C THR A 190 20.52 4.16 -7.27
N THR A 191 21.68 3.83 -6.68
CA THR A 191 22.76 3.07 -7.30
C THR A 191 23.27 1.98 -6.36
N SER A 192 23.87 0.93 -6.92
CA SER A 192 24.48 -0.15 -6.14
C SER A 192 25.56 0.37 -5.17
N ASN A 193 26.43 1.27 -5.64
CA ASN A 193 27.47 1.88 -4.80
C ASN A 193 26.88 2.68 -3.64
N GLN A 194 25.84 3.48 -3.90
CA GLN A 194 25.14 4.23 -2.84
C GLN A 194 24.48 3.27 -1.84
N CYS A 195 23.92 2.16 -2.31
CA CYS A 195 23.32 1.16 -1.43
C CYS A 195 24.34 0.54 -0.48
N VAL A 196 25.50 0.14 -1.00
CA VAL A 196 26.60 -0.43 -0.20
C VAL A 196 27.06 0.58 0.85
N GLN A 197 27.21 1.86 0.48
CA GLN A 197 27.57 2.92 1.42
C GLN A 197 26.52 3.09 2.53
N ILE A 198 25.24 3.21 2.16
CA ILE A 198 24.14 3.33 3.13
C ILE A 198 24.14 2.15 4.11
N LEU A 199 24.32 0.93 3.62
CA LEU A 199 24.33 -0.25 4.47
C LEU A 199 25.54 -0.27 5.43
N ASN A 200 26.72 0.08 4.92
CA ASN A 200 27.93 0.19 5.75
C ASN A 200 27.80 1.28 6.83
N ASP A 201 27.16 2.40 6.49
CA ASP A 201 26.87 3.48 7.44
C ASP A 201 25.91 2.99 8.53
N TRP A 202 24.86 2.25 8.16
CA TRP A 202 23.96 1.62 9.15
C TRP A 202 24.67 0.58 10.01
N GLN A 203 25.58 -0.22 9.46
CA GLN A 203 26.36 -1.16 10.26
C GLN A 203 27.19 -0.46 11.36
N ARG A 204 27.69 0.75 11.07
CA ARG A 204 28.48 1.55 12.02
C ARG A 204 27.62 2.43 12.93
N ASN A 205 26.43 2.82 12.50
CA ASN A 205 25.58 3.78 13.20
C ASN A 205 25.15 3.25 14.59
N PRO A 206 25.35 4.01 15.69
CA PRO A 206 25.02 3.58 17.04
C PRO A 206 23.51 3.42 17.32
N ASN A 207 22.64 4.00 16.47
CA ASN A 207 21.19 3.86 16.58
C ASN A 207 20.68 2.51 16.04
N THR A 208 21.44 1.84 15.19
CA THR A 208 20.97 0.63 14.48
C THR A 208 20.53 -0.50 15.41
N PRO A 209 21.25 -0.82 16.51
CA PRO A 209 20.77 -1.78 17.50
C PRO A 209 19.39 -1.44 18.08
N PHE A 210 19.11 -0.16 18.33
CA PHE A 210 17.81 0.28 18.85
C PHE A 210 16.71 0.15 17.78
N LEU A 211 17.01 0.56 16.55
CA LEU A 211 16.10 0.42 15.41
C LEU A 211 15.76 -1.04 15.11
N CYS A 212 16.74 -1.94 15.16
CA CYS A 212 16.50 -3.36 14.99
C CYS A 212 15.78 -3.98 16.19
N GLY A 213 15.98 -3.48 17.42
CA GLY A 213 15.20 -3.88 18.58
C GLY A 213 13.70 -3.56 18.42
N LEU A 214 13.39 -2.39 17.85
CA LEU A 214 12.02 -2.03 17.48
C LEU A 214 11.44 -2.99 16.43
N HIS A 215 12.21 -3.26 15.37
CA HIS A 215 11.81 -4.21 14.33
C HIS A 215 11.50 -5.60 14.91
N GLU A 216 12.40 -6.14 15.72
CA GLU A 216 12.25 -7.45 16.36
C GLU A 216 11.04 -7.47 17.31
N THR A 217 10.78 -6.39 18.04
CA THR A 217 9.59 -6.26 18.90
C THR A 217 8.30 -6.35 18.09
N LEU A 218 8.23 -5.63 16.95
CA LEU A 218 7.09 -5.70 16.03
C LEU A 218 6.93 -7.10 15.42
N SER A 219 8.03 -7.68 14.92
CA SER A 219 8.07 -9.02 14.31
C SER A 219 7.59 -10.12 15.27
N ARG A 220 8.00 -10.05 16.54
CA ARG A 220 7.51 -10.97 17.58
C ARG A 220 6.03 -10.80 17.87
N GLY A 221 5.51 -9.58 17.83
CA GLY A 221 4.09 -9.28 17.96
C GLY A 221 3.28 -9.89 16.82
N ASP A 222 3.72 -9.71 15.57
CA ASP A 222 3.08 -10.28 14.39
C ASP A 222 3.09 -11.82 14.42
N LYS A 223 4.23 -12.44 14.74
CA LYS A 223 4.33 -13.89 14.96
C LYS A 223 3.39 -14.35 16.08
N ALA A 224 3.27 -13.58 17.16
CA ALA A 224 2.36 -13.90 18.26
C ALA A 224 0.89 -13.86 17.84
N LYS A 225 0.47 -12.92 16.97
CA LYS A 225 -0.88 -12.87 16.41
C LYS A 225 -1.24 -14.13 15.63
N LEU A 226 -0.29 -14.69 14.88
CA LEU A 226 -0.49 -15.92 14.10
C LEU A 226 -0.58 -17.16 15.01
N ILE A 227 0.21 -17.20 16.08
CA ILE A 227 0.32 -18.38 16.95
C ILE A 227 -0.82 -18.42 18.00
N LEU A 228 -1.26 -17.27 18.54
CA LEU A 228 -2.22 -17.20 19.64
C LEU A 228 -3.55 -17.95 19.38
N PRO A 229 -4.16 -17.89 18.18
CA PRO A 229 -5.38 -18.65 17.88
C PRO A 229 -5.19 -20.17 17.93
N ALA A 230 -3.99 -20.66 17.62
CA ALA A 230 -3.67 -22.09 17.58
C ALA A 230 -3.34 -22.70 18.96
N ILE A 231 -3.22 -21.89 20.02
CA ILE A 231 -2.85 -22.37 21.36
C ILE A 231 -4.07 -22.67 22.21
N SER A 232 -4.08 -23.86 22.83
CA SER A 232 -5.11 -24.29 23.78
C SER A 232 -5.37 -23.26 24.89
N PRO A 233 -6.65 -22.98 25.22
CA PRO A 233 -7.05 -22.10 26.33
C PRO A 233 -6.44 -22.48 27.69
N ILE A 234 -6.08 -23.75 27.88
CA ILE A 234 -5.50 -24.28 29.12
C ILE A 234 -4.10 -23.70 29.38
N GLN A 235 -3.35 -23.33 28.34
CA GLN A 235 -2.00 -22.76 28.46
C GLN A 235 -2.02 -21.26 28.81
N ARG A 236 -2.69 -20.88 29.91
CA ARG A 236 -2.94 -19.48 30.32
C ARG A 236 -1.67 -18.62 30.34
N LYS A 237 -0.57 -19.13 30.92
CA LYS A 237 0.72 -18.41 31.01
C LYS A 237 1.28 -18.09 29.62
N ARG A 238 1.25 -19.07 28.70
CA ARG A 238 1.76 -18.89 27.33
C ARG A 238 0.90 -17.91 26.53
N ARG A 239 -0.42 -18.00 26.66
CA ARG A 239 -1.37 -17.06 26.05
C ARG A 239 -1.14 -15.62 26.55
N SER A 240 -0.97 -15.44 27.86
CA SER A 240 -0.67 -14.14 28.46
C SER A 240 0.62 -13.51 27.89
N VAL A 241 1.69 -14.30 27.76
CA VAL A 241 2.95 -13.84 27.16
C VAL A 241 2.76 -13.41 25.70
N LEU A 242 2.03 -14.19 24.90
CA LEU A 242 1.76 -13.83 23.51
C LEU A 242 0.88 -12.58 23.40
N GLN A 243 -0.15 -12.46 24.23
CA GLN A 243 -1.01 -11.27 24.28
C GLN A 243 -0.20 -10.02 24.66
N SER A 244 0.72 -10.13 25.62
CA SER A 244 1.61 -9.03 25.99
C SER A 244 2.46 -8.58 24.78
N ARG A 245 3.03 -9.51 24.01
CA ARG A 245 3.79 -9.19 22.78
C ARG A 245 2.92 -8.48 21.74
N ILE A 246 1.69 -8.94 21.55
CA ILE A 246 0.72 -8.33 20.64
C ILE A 246 0.44 -6.88 21.07
N ASN A 247 0.09 -6.68 22.34
CA ASN A 247 -0.25 -5.36 22.88
C ASN A 247 0.93 -4.39 22.77
N THR A 248 2.17 -4.85 23.02
CA THR A 248 3.37 -4.03 22.86
C THR A 248 3.57 -3.61 21.41
N ALA A 249 3.48 -4.55 20.46
CA ALA A 249 3.62 -4.23 19.04
C ALA A 249 2.52 -3.27 18.54
N GLU A 250 1.27 -3.45 18.98
CA GLU A 250 0.15 -2.57 18.62
C GLU A 250 0.32 -1.15 19.16
N ARG A 251 0.93 -0.98 20.34
CA ARG A 251 1.26 0.34 20.91
C ARG A 251 2.37 1.05 20.14
N LEU A 252 3.33 0.33 19.58
CA LEU A 252 4.47 0.89 18.85
C LEU A 252 4.15 1.15 17.37
N THR A 253 3.32 0.31 16.75
CA THR A 253 2.95 0.39 15.33
C THR A 253 2.52 1.81 14.87
N PRO A 254 1.64 2.55 15.57
CA PRO A 254 1.23 3.89 15.14
C PRO A 254 2.32 4.95 15.28
N LEU A 255 3.36 4.69 16.07
CA LEU A 255 4.47 5.63 16.30
C LEU A 255 5.54 5.56 15.20
N ILE A 256 5.53 4.50 14.39
CA ILE A 256 6.53 4.24 13.35
C ILE A 256 5.81 4.17 11.99
N PRO A 257 5.94 5.18 11.10
CA PRO A 257 5.38 5.17 9.75
C PRO A 257 5.62 3.87 8.96
N TYR A 258 4.70 3.52 8.04
CA TYR A 258 4.74 2.25 7.30
C TYR A 258 6.04 2.06 6.51
N PHE A 259 6.47 3.07 5.74
CA PHE A 259 7.73 3.06 5.01
C PHE A 259 8.90 2.70 5.93
N GLN A 260 9.00 3.37 7.08
CA GLN A 260 10.06 3.13 8.04
C GLN A 260 10.00 1.71 8.61
N ARG A 261 8.81 1.17 8.92
CA ARG A 261 8.69 -0.24 9.34
C ARG A 261 9.20 -1.21 8.28
N THR A 262 8.89 -0.96 7.01
CA THR A 262 9.35 -1.82 5.91
C THR A 262 10.84 -1.66 5.64
N TYR A 263 11.37 -0.44 5.82
CA TYR A 263 12.79 -0.17 5.73
C TYR A 263 13.58 -0.86 6.83
N LEU A 264 13.15 -0.69 8.08
CA LEU A 264 13.77 -1.36 9.23
C LEU A 264 13.69 -2.88 9.10
N LYS A 265 12.60 -3.42 8.57
CA LYS A 265 12.52 -4.85 8.26
C LYS A 265 13.62 -5.25 7.28
N ASN A 266 13.74 -4.56 6.14
CA ASN A 266 14.77 -4.89 5.15
C ASN A 266 16.18 -4.71 5.71
N LEU A 267 16.43 -3.60 6.40
CA LEU A 267 17.71 -3.30 7.02
C LEU A 267 18.10 -4.37 8.03
N CYS A 268 17.20 -4.73 8.95
CA CYS A 268 17.53 -5.61 10.07
C CYS A 268 17.50 -7.09 9.72
N GLU A 269 16.73 -7.50 8.70
CA GLU A 269 16.75 -8.88 8.20
C GLU A 269 17.97 -9.14 7.30
N ASN A 270 18.48 -8.11 6.60
CA ASN A 270 19.56 -8.23 5.60
C ASN A 270 20.79 -7.36 5.94
N ILE A 271 21.01 -7.01 7.21
CA ILE A 271 22.13 -6.14 7.62
C ILE A 271 23.49 -6.73 7.24
N ASP A 272 23.57 -8.05 7.14
CA ASP A 272 24.73 -8.85 6.78
C ASP A 272 24.79 -9.25 5.31
N ASN A 273 23.75 -8.95 4.52
CA ASN A 273 23.65 -9.34 3.13
C ASN A 273 23.36 -8.11 2.25
N GLN A 274 24.42 -7.59 1.64
CA GLN A 274 24.35 -6.39 0.80
C GLN A 274 23.43 -6.59 -0.41
N GLU A 275 23.51 -7.73 -1.10
CA GLU A 275 22.69 -8.04 -2.26
C GLU A 275 21.20 -8.02 -1.90
N GLN A 276 20.80 -8.77 -0.86
CA GLN A 276 19.40 -8.84 -0.43
C GLN A 276 18.86 -7.51 0.10
N PHE A 277 19.69 -6.71 0.77
CA PHE A 277 19.30 -5.36 1.17
C PHE A 277 19.06 -4.46 -0.04
N CYS A 278 19.97 -4.49 -1.02
CA CYS A 278 19.95 -3.61 -2.17
C CYS A 278 18.88 -3.96 -3.21
N ASP A 279 18.67 -5.24 -3.50
CA ASP A 279 17.73 -5.71 -4.52
C ASP A 279 16.33 -5.13 -4.37
N LYS A 280 15.91 -4.92 -3.12
CA LYS A 280 14.58 -4.41 -2.79
C LYS A 280 14.37 -2.95 -3.20
N TYR A 281 15.42 -2.14 -3.20
CA TYR A 281 15.35 -0.70 -3.49
C TYR A 281 15.87 -0.35 -4.89
N LEU A 282 16.80 -1.17 -5.41
CA LEU A 282 17.28 -1.00 -6.77
C LEU A 282 16.27 -1.49 -7.82
N ALA A 283 15.25 -2.23 -7.41
CA ALA A 283 14.07 -2.51 -8.21
C ALA A 283 13.35 -1.19 -8.54
N LYS A 284 13.58 -0.68 -9.76
CA LYS A 284 13.01 0.59 -10.22
C LYS A 284 11.52 0.52 -10.54
N ASP A 285 10.87 -0.64 -10.42
CA ASP A 285 9.45 -0.77 -10.72
C ASP A 285 8.56 -0.18 -9.63
N ILE A 286 7.48 0.50 -10.04
CA ILE A 286 6.53 1.15 -9.12
C ILE A 286 5.89 0.14 -8.17
N TRP A 287 5.72 -1.11 -8.61
CA TRP A 287 5.09 -2.17 -7.82
C TRP A 287 5.89 -2.49 -6.56
N SER A 288 7.22 -2.56 -6.70
CA SER A 288 8.15 -2.76 -5.59
C SER A 288 8.14 -1.55 -4.65
N GLN A 289 8.16 -0.33 -5.20
CA GLN A 289 8.12 0.93 -4.43
C GLN A 289 6.83 1.09 -3.60
N ILE A 290 5.68 0.65 -4.12
CA ILE A 290 4.42 0.65 -3.36
C ILE A 290 4.48 -0.39 -2.22
N VAL A 291 5.06 -1.56 -2.48
CA VAL A 291 5.23 -2.62 -1.46
C VAL A 291 6.21 -2.20 -0.35
N THR A 292 7.26 -1.44 -0.68
CA THR A 292 8.18 -0.87 0.30
C THR A 292 7.59 0.34 1.03
N GLY A 293 6.59 0.99 0.43
CA GLY A 293 5.93 2.19 0.95
C GLY A 293 6.68 3.48 0.58
N GLU A 294 7.59 3.42 -0.39
CA GLU A 294 8.21 4.59 -1.03
C GLU A 294 7.16 5.39 -1.80
N GLU A 295 6.25 4.67 -2.46
CA GLU A 295 5.15 5.24 -3.25
C GLU A 295 3.77 4.91 -2.62
N PRO A 296 2.75 5.74 -2.85
CA PRO A 296 1.46 5.61 -2.18
C PRO A 296 0.61 4.46 -2.74
N ASP A 297 -0.14 3.82 -1.85
CA ASP A 297 -0.95 2.63 -2.18
C ASP A 297 -1.99 2.86 -3.29
N TYR A 298 -2.48 4.09 -3.47
CA TYR A 298 -3.56 4.36 -4.42
C TYR A 298 -3.16 4.09 -5.88
N LEU A 299 -1.86 4.10 -6.19
CA LEU A 299 -1.34 3.79 -7.53
C LEU A 299 -1.55 2.31 -7.92
N LEU A 300 -1.75 1.42 -6.94
CA LEU A 300 -1.99 -0.01 -7.16
C LEU A 300 -3.35 -0.48 -6.63
N SER A 301 -3.89 0.17 -5.60
CA SER A 301 -5.02 -0.36 -4.84
C SER A 301 -6.29 -0.54 -5.67
N TYR A 302 -6.62 0.39 -6.57
CA TYR A 302 -7.82 0.31 -7.40
C TYR A 302 -7.74 -0.83 -8.42
N LYS A 303 -6.60 -0.97 -9.13
CA LYS A 303 -6.37 -2.14 -9.99
C LYS A 303 -6.39 -3.45 -9.19
N CYS A 304 -5.80 -3.46 -8.00
CA CYS A 304 -5.73 -4.64 -7.16
C CYS A 304 -7.11 -5.07 -6.63
N LYS A 305 -7.99 -4.12 -6.26
CA LYS A 305 -9.40 -4.37 -5.92
C LYS A 305 -10.12 -5.10 -7.05
N ASN A 306 -9.98 -4.61 -8.28
CA ASN A 306 -10.61 -5.20 -9.46
C ASN A 306 -10.06 -6.59 -9.80
N VAL A 307 -8.75 -6.76 -9.69
CA VAL A 307 -8.08 -8.05 -9.97
C VAL A 307 -8.44 -9.12 -8.95
N LEU A 308 -8.55 -8.75 -7.68
CA LEU A 308 -8.88 -9.69 -6.60
C LEU A 308 -10.40 -9.85 -6.36
N GLY A 309 -11.23 -9.02 -7.00
CA GLY A 309 -12.68 -8.99 -6.76
C GLY A 309 -13.02 -8.58 -5.32
N LYS A 310 -12.28 -7.63 -4.74
CA LYS A 310 -12.46 -7.17 -3.36
C LYS A 310 -12.75 -5.68 -3.32
N ASP A 311 -13.67 -5.26 -2.45
CA ASP A 311 -13.96 -3.83 -2.23
C ASP A 311 -12.83 -3.10 -1.47
N THR A 312 -12.14 -3.85 -0.61
CA THR A 312 -11.01 -3.34 0.19
C THR A 312 -9.80 -4.26 0.03
N VAL A 313 -8.61 -3.65 -0.03
CA VAL A 313 -7.34 -4.37 -0.15
C VAL A 313 -6.45 -4.01 1.03
N ASN A 314 -5.84 -5.01 1.64
CA ASN A 314 -4.84 -4.81 2.69
C ASN A 314 -3.41 -4.86 2.11
N LYS A 315 -2.40 -4.61 2.95
CA LYS A 315 -0.99 -4.62 2.51
C LYS A 315 -0.51 -5.96 1.97
N ASN A 316 -1.08 -7.09 2.41
CA ASN A 316 -0.73 -8.40 1.86
C ASN A 316 -1.38 -8.63 0.49
N ASP A 317 -2.59 -8.10 0.27
CA ASP A 317 -3.24 -8.11 -1.03
C ASP A 317 -2.43 -7.28 -2.05
N LEU A 318 -2.00 -6.07 -1.67
CA LEU A 318 -1.13 -5.23 -2.51
C LEU A 318 0.17 -5.95 -2.89
N ARG A 319 0.82 -6.65 -1.94
CA ARG A 319 2.02 -7.46 -2.22
C ARG A 319 1.76 -8.55 -3.25
N LYS A 320 0.64 -9.26 -3.14
CA LYS A 320 0.26 -10.31 -4.12
C LYS A 320 0.01 -9.72 -5.50
N CYS A 321 -0.69 -8.59 -5.57
CA CYS A 321 -0.93 -7.88 -6.84
C CYS A 321 0.38 -7.39 -7.46
N ALA A 322 1.25 -6.75 -6.68
CA ALA A 322 2.56 -6.26 -7.14
C ALA A 322 3.42 -7.38 -7.71
N LEU A 323 3.53 -8.52 -7.00
CA LEU A 323 4.25 -9.69 -7.50
C LEU A 323 3.66 -10.24 -8.79
N LYS A 324 2.33 -10.28 -8.90
CA LYS A 324 1.65 -10.74 -10.11
C LYS A 324 1.92 -9.82 -11.30
N PHE A 325 1.82 -8.51 -11.10
CA PHE A 325 2.04 -7.52 -12.16
C PHE A 325 3.50 -7.48 -12.62
N LYS A 326 4.44 -7.73 -11.70
CA LYS A 326 5.86 -7.86 -12.02
C LYS A 326 6.16 -9.14 -12.80
N ASN A 327 5.58 -10.27 -12.42
CA ASN A 327 5.88 -11.57 -13.03
C ASN A 327 5.10 -11.85 -14.32
N GLU A 328 3.94 -11.21 -14.51
CA GLU A 328 3.06 -11.41 -15.67
C GLU A 328 2.72 -10.06 -16.35
N PRO A 329 3.63 -9.43 -17.12
CA PRO A 329 3.41 -8.09 -17.70
C PRO A 329 2.15 -7.99 -18.57
N LYS A 330 1.80 -9.04 -19.31
CA LYS A 330 0.60 -9.08 -20.17
C LYS A 330 -0.71 -9.14 -19.38
N TYR A 331 -0.67 -9.39 -18.08
CA TYR A 331 -1.88 -9.53 -17.25
C TYR A 331 -2.72 -8.24 -17.24
N CYS A 332 -2.06 -7.07 -17.20
CA CYS A 332 -2.73 -5.77 -17.15
C CYS A 332 -3.44 -5.39 -18.47
N LEU A 333 -3.12 -6.02 -19.61
CA LEU A 333 -3.76 -5.74 -20.90
C LEU A 333 -5.27 -6.04 -20.87
N THR A 334 -5.67 -7.04 -20.07
CA THR A 334 -7.05 -7.56 -20.04
C THR A 334 -7.73 -7.44 -18.68
N LYS A 335 -6.99 -7.04 -17.63
CA LYS A 335 -7.46 -7.01 -16.23
C LYS A 335 -7.08 -5.69 -15.55
N GLY A 336 -7.89 -5.29 -14.57
CA GLY A 336 -7.61 -4.14 -13.71
C GLY A 336 -8.61 -2.99 -13.80
N ASN A 337 -9.52 -3.00 -14.77
CA ASN A 337 -10.62 -2.03 -14.93
C ASN A 337 -12.02 -2.69 -14.85
N SER A 338 -12.12 -3.89 -14.27
CA SER A 338 -13.42 -4.58 -14.14
C SER A 338 -14.44 -3.66 -13.48
N LYS A 339 -15.65 -3.57 -14.05
CA LYS A 339 -16.74 -2.67 -13.60
C LYS A 339 -16.49 -1.16 -13.82
N HIS A 340 -15.37 -0.78 -14.42
CA HIS A 340 -15.01 0.60 -14.73
C HIS A 340 -14.73 0.71 -16.24
N PRO A 341 -15.79 0.87 -17.07
CA PRO A 341 -15.64 0.86 -18.52
C PRO A 341 -14.74 2.00 -19.00
N SER A 342 -13.84 1.66 -19.94
CA SER A 342 -12.84 2.54 -20.53
C SER A 342 -12.33 1.95 -21.86
N SER A 343 -11.53 2.72 -22.59
CA SER A 343 -10.91 2.26 -23.85
C SER A 343 -10.11 0.97 -23.65
N TYR A 344 -10.32 -0.01 -24.53
CA TYR A 344 -9.67 -1.32 -24.50
C TYR A 344 -8.92 -1.58 -25.83
N PRO A 345 -7.78 -2.31 -25.84
CA PRO A 345 -7.08 -2.91 -24.70
C PRO A 345 -6.42 -1.90 -23.77
N LEU A 346 -6.17 -2.34 -22.53
CA LEU A 346 -5.36 -1.61 -21.56
C LEU A 346 -3.86 -1.72 -21.93
N GLU A 347 -2.99 -1.13 -21.11
CA GLU A 347 -1.54 -1.26 -21.24
C GLU A 347 -0.98 -2.45 -20.44
N ASN A 348 0.23 -2.88 -20.83
CA ASN A 348 0.95 -3.92 -20.12
C ASN A 348 1.45 -3.38 -18.75
N CYS A 349 1.67 -4.27 -17.78
CA CYS A 349 2.03 -3.86 -16.41
C CYS A 349 3.42 -3.21 -16.32
N GLU A 350 4.31 -3.46 -17.27
CA GLU A 350 5.66 -2.87 -17.29
C GLU A 350 5.59 -1.41 -17.75
N SER A 351 4.95 -1.14 -18.88
CA SER A 351 4.71 0.22 -19.39
C SER A 351 3.87 1.07 -18.43
N ILE A 352 2.88 0.46 -17.74
CA ILE A 352 2.17 1.15 -16.66
C ILE A 352 3.13 1.51 -15.52
N SER A 353 4.03 0.59 -15.13
CA SER A 353 5.02 0.85 -14.09
C SER A 353 5.93 2.01 -14.46
N ASP A 354 6.48 2.00 -15.67
CA ASP A 354 7.38 3.05 -16.16
C ASP A 354 6.69 4.41 -16.20
N SER A 355 5.44 4.43 -16.67
CA SER A 355 4.59 5.62 -16.69
C SER A 355 4.32 6.16 -15.29
N LEU A 356 3.98 5.29 -14.33
CA LEU A 356 3.63 5.69 -12.97
C LEU A 356 4.84 6.21 -12.17
N ASN A 357 6.05 5.71 -12.44
CA ASN A 357 7.28 6.23 -11.82
C ASN A 357 7.54 7.71 -12.12
N SER A 358 7.04 8.21 -13.26
CA SER A 358 7.23 9.61 -13.69
C SER A 358 5.95 10.46 -13.55
N SER A 359 4.86 9.86 -13.07
CA SER A 359 3.53 10.46 -12.99
C SER A 359 3.37 11.37 -11.78
N GLN A 360 2.87 12.58 -11.99
CA GLN A 360 2.53 13.54 -10.92
C GLN A 360 1.03 13.55 -10.58
N LEU A 361 0.17 12.88 -11.37
CA LEU A 361 -1.27 12.92 -11.16
C LEU A 361 -1.68 12.17 -9.88
N ILE A 362 -2.64 12.75 -9.14
CA ILE A 362 -3.19 12.14 -7.93
C ILE A 362 -4.47 11.41 -8.31
N THR A 363 -4.48 10.08 -8.15
CA THR A 363 -5.54 9.19 -8.64
C THR A 363 -6.21 8.43 -7.49
N LYS A 364 -6.63 9.14 -6.43
CA LYS A 364 -7.31 8.56 -5.26
C LYS A 364 -8.81 8.23 -5.52
N TYR A 365 -9.11 7.73 -6.71
CA TYR A 365 -10.45 7.37 -7.18
C TYR A 365 -10.32 6.51 -8.43
N HIS A 366 -11.43 5.91 -8.87
CA HIS A 366 -11.47 5.15 -10.13
C HIS A 366 -12.63 5.65 -10.98
N ASP A 367 -12.32 6.39 -12.04
CA ASP A 367 -13.34 6.88 -12.98
C ASP A 367 -13.85 5.77 -13.92
N CYS A 368 -14.89 6.09 -14.69
CA CYS A 368 -15.44 5.20 -15.71
C CYS A 368 -15.77 5.99 -16.98
N PRO A 369 -14.74 6.31 -17.79
CA PRO A 369 -14.91 7.05 -19.03
C PRO A 369 -16.02 6.52 -19.94
N GLY A 370 -16.16 5.20 -20.06
CA GLY A 370 -17.16 4.58 -20.93
C GLY A 370 -18.62 4.73 -20.45
N SER A 371 -18.86 5.23 -19.24
CA SER A 371 -20.20 5.49 -18.70
C SER A 371 -20.58 6.99 -18.71
N VAL A 372 -19.69 7.85 -19.20
CA VAL A 372 -19.91 9.30 -19.30
C VAL A 372 -19.91 9.70 -20.76
N ASP A 373 -21.01 10.29 -21.24
CA ASP A 373 -21.20 10.64 -22.66
C ASP A 373 -20.24 11.71 -23.20
N ASN A 374 -19.48 12.36 -22.32
CA ASN A 374 -18.64 13.48 -22.71
C ASN A 374 -17.27 13.42 -22.01
N GLU A 375 -16.24 13.28 -22.83
CA GLU A 375 -14.85 13.16 -22.45
C GLU A 375 -14.32 14.39 -21.69
N GLY A 376 -14.85 15.58 -21.97
CA GLY A 376 -14.45 16.81 -21.26
C GLY A 376 -14.86 16.81 -19.78
N ILE A 377 -15.95 16.11 -19.42
CA ILE A 377 -16.42 15.97 -18.03
C ILE A 377 -15.42 15.12 -17.26
N ILE A 378 -14.97 14.02 -17.86
CA ILE A 378 -13.93 13.16 -17.29
C ILE A 378 -12.63 13.95 -17.09
N ASN A 379 -12.16 14.66 -18.12
CA ASN A 379 -10.92 15.42 -18.00
C ASN A 379 -11.01 16.51 -16.92
N THR A 380 -12.15 17.18 -16.83
CA THR A 380 -12.43 18.19 -15.78
C THR A 380 -12.44 17.58 -14.39
N HIS A 381 -13.12 16.44 -14.21
CA HIS A 381 -13.11 15.71 -12.95
C HIS A 381 -11.69 15.33 -12.55
N ARG A 382 -10.85 14.91 -13.50
CA ARG A 382 -9.45 14.57 -13.24
C ARG A 382 -8.61 15.75 -12.77
N LEU A 383 -8.72 16.89 -13.47
CA LEU A 383 -8.05 18.13 -13.08
C LEU A 383 -8.46 18.56 -11.67
N LEU A 384 -9.77 18.66 -11.41
CA LEU A 384 -10.29 19.09 -10.12
C LEU A 384 -9.86 18.13 -9.00
N SER A 385 -9.91 16.82 -9.24
CA SER A 385 -9.56 15.81 -8.23
C SER A 385 -8.07 15.83 -7.90
N HIS A 386 -7.20 16.07 -8.88
CA HIS A 386 -5.76 16.21 -8.66
C HIS A 386 -5.45 17.42 -7.76
N PHE A 387 -5.89 18.61 -8.15
CA PHE A 387 -5.54 19.85 -7.43
C PHE A 387 -6.23 19.96 -6.07
N ARG A 388 -7.45 19.41 -5.92
CA ARG A 388 -8.15 19.35 -4.63
C ARG A 388 -7.71 18.15 -3.77
N LYS A 389 -6.88 17.25 -4.31
CA LYS A 389 -6.47 15.99 -3.68
C LYS A 389 -7.67 15.16 -3.19
N ALA A 390 -8.75 15.19 -3.97
CA ALA A 390 -10.01 14.56 -3.62
C ALA A 390 -9.87 13.03 -3.61
N GLU A 391 -10.56 12.38 -2.69
CA GLU A 391 -10.57 10.92 -2.54
C GLU A 391 -12.01 10.43 -2.64
N PHE A 392 -12.23 9.44 -3.51
CA PHE A 392 -13.54 8.84 -3.75
C PHE A 392 -13.47 7.32 -3.60
N SER A 393 -14.50 6.77 -2.98
CA SER A 393 -14.75 5.32 -2.95
C SER A 393 -15.58 4.93 -4.16
N SER A 394 -15.01 5.17 -5.35
CA SER A 394 -15.69 4.98 -6.62
C SER A 394 -16.11 3.51 -6.80
N THR A 395 -17.36 3.33 -7.23
CA THR A 395 -17.95 2.05 -7.59
C THR A 395 -18.47 2.11 -9.02
N GLU A 396 -18.89 0.97 -9.56
CA GLU A 396 -19.53 0.87 -10.88
C GLU A 396 -20.78 1.77 -11.03
N PHE A 397 -21.43 2.10 -9.90
CA PHE A 397 -22.63 2.93 -9.85
C PHE A 397 -22.36 4.40 -9.60
N THR A 398 -21.23 4.73 -8.97
CA THR A 398 -20.95 6.11 -8.51
C THR A 398 -19.91 6.82 -9.36
N CYS A 399 -19.00 6.11 -10.04
CA CYS A 399 -17.90 6.70 -10.79
C CYS A 399 -18.37 7.74 -11.84
N ALA A 400 -19.46 7.47 -12.55
CA ALA A 400 -20.01 8.39 -13.55
C ALA A 400 -20.68 9.59 -12.88
N SER A 401 -21.42 9.36 -11.79
CA SER A 401 -22.06 10.41 -11.01
C SER A 401 -21.03 11.34 -10.36
N GLU A 402 -19.91 10.82 -9.89
CA GLU A 402 -18.80 11.59 -9.31
C GLU A 402 -18.19 12.58 -10.32
N ALA A 403 -17.97 12.14 -11.56
CA ALA A 403 -17.45 12.99 -12.63
C ALA A 403 -18.46 14.08 -13.01
N ASN A 404 -19.72 13.69 -13.26
CA ASN A 404 -20.79 14.65 -13.59
C ASN A 404 -21.03 15.65 -12.45
N LEU A 405 -21.00 15.20 -11.19
CA LEU A 405 -21.20 16.06 -10.04
C LEU A 405 -20.08 17.10 -9.91
N SER A 406 -18.84 16.70 -10.18
CA SER A 406 -17.69 17.61 -10.16
C SER A 406 -17.87 18.73 -11.19
N PHE A 407 -18.32 18.37 -12.40
CA PHE A 407 -18.58 19.32 -13.48
C PHE A 407 -19.84 20.18 -13.24
N ALA A 408 -20.92 19.60 -12.72
CA ALA A 408 -22.14 20.32 -12.38
C ALA A 408 -21.87 21.38 -11.31
N LYS A 409 -21.16 21.01 -10.23
CA LYS A 409 -20.76 21.95 -9.17
C LYS A 409 -19.92 23.09 -9.73
N LEU A 410 -18.94 22.79 -10.59
CA LEU A 410 -18.11 23.81 -11.23
C LEU A 410 -18.96 24.86 -11.95
N ASN A 411 -19.96 24.43 -12.73
CA ASN A 411 -20.84 25.34 -13.46
C ASN A 411 -21.82 26.09 -12.56
N ILE A 412 -22.37 25.44 -11.54
CA ILE A 412 -23.29 26.06 -10.57
C ILE A 412 -22.56 27.14 -9.77
N ASP A 413 -21.37 26.84 -9.26
CA ASP A 413 -20.54 27.77 -8.49
C ASP A 413 -20.13 29.00 -9.34
N ALA A 414 -19.99 28.80 -10.65
CA ALA A 414 -19.70 29.86 -11.62
C ALA A 414 -20.95 30.62 -12.13
N ASN A 415 -22.14 30.32 -11.61
CA ASN A 415 -23.42 30.85 -12.10
C ASN A 415 -23.66 30.59 -13.61
N ASN A 416 -23.14 29.49 -14.15
CA ASN A 416 -23.32 29.08 -15.54
C ASN A 416 -24.44 28.05 -15.67
N SER A 417 -25.70 28.51 -15.60
CA SER A 417 -26.87 27.63 -15.72
C SER A 417 -26.98 26.92 -17.08
N LYS A 418 -26.35 27.46 -18.13
CA LYS A 418 -26.30 26.84 -19.46
C LYS A 418 -25.37 25.63 -19.50
N GLY A 419 -24.29 25.64 -18.73
CA GLY A 419 -23.32 24.54 -18.67
C GLY A 419 -23.83 23.30 -17.94
N TRP A 420 -24.83 23.44 -17.07
CA TRP A 420 -25.53 22.31 -16.46
C TRP A 420 -27.07 22.49 -16.46
N PRO A 421 -27.73 22.25 -17.60
CA PRO A 421 -29.15 22.53 -17.76
C PRO A 421 -30.07 21.37 -17.32
N LEU A 422 -29.51 20.27 -16.82
CA LEU A 422 -30.26 19.05 -16.50
C LEU A 422 -31.22 19.27 -15.33
N LYS A 423 -32.51 19.01 -15.57
CA LYS A 423 -33.60 19.15 -14.59
C LYS A 423 -34.58 17.99 -14.66
N ILE A 424 -35.17 17.63 -13.53
CA ILE A 424 -36.34 16.75 -13.45
C ILE A 424 -37.54 17.62 -13.11
N CYS A 425 -38.56 17.56 -13.96
CA CYS A 425 -39.77 18.34 -13.83
C CYS A 425 -41.00 17.46 -13.58
N PHE A 426 -41.95 17.99 -12.82
CA PHE A 426 -43.22 17.34 -12.52
C PHE A 426 -44.32 18.40 -12.34
N LYS A 427 -45.57 17.98 -12.45
CA LYS A 427 -46.72 18.85 -12.15
C LYS A 427 -47.01 18.77 -10.65
N ASN A 428 -46.88 19.89 -9.94
CA ASN A 428 -47.23 19.93 -8.52
C ASN A 428 -48.76 20.01 -8.38
N LEU A 429 -49.39 18.96 -7.87
CA LEU A 429 -50.84 18.87 -7.67
C LEU A 429 -51.41 19.87 -6.64
N ALA A 430 -50.56 20.50 -5.82
CA ALA A 430 -51.01 21.53 -4.88
C ALA A 430 -51.08 22.93 -5.52
N SER A 431 -50.15 23.24 -6.43
CA SER A 431 -50.08 24.56 -7.09
C SER A 431 -50.52 24.54 -8.55
N GLU A 432 -50.76 23.37 -9.14
CA GLU A 432 -51.01 23.11 -10.57
C GLU A 432 -49.88 23.55 -11.54
N LEU A 433 -48.81 24.13 -11.02
CA LEU A 433 -47.64 24.59 -11.77
C LEU A 433 -46.62 23.46 -12.01
N LYS A 434 -45.91 23.57 -13.14
CA LYS A 434 -44.72 22.77 -13.45
C LYS A 434 -43.56 23.22 -12.55
N GLU A 435 -43.06 22.32 -11.72
CA GLU A 435 -41.86 22.53 -10.93
C GLU A 435 -40.70 21.71 -11.48
N CYS A 436 -39.49 22.25 -11.43
CA CYS A 436 -38.29 21.59 -11.92
C CYS A 436 -37.14 21.71 -10.92
N TYR A 437 -36.43 20.62 -10.68
CA TYR A 437 -35.22 20.59 -9.86
C TYR A 437 -34.02 20.18 -10.69
N SER A 438 -32.91 20.91 -10.55
CA SER A 438 -31.64 20.50 -11.17
C SER A 438 -31.18 19.17 -10.59
N TYR A 439 -30.64 18.29 -11.43
CA TYR A 439 -30.15 16.99 -11.00
C TYR A 439 -28.83 16.61 -11.69
N VAL A 440 -28.15 15.62 -11.10
CA VAL A 440 -26.96 14.95 -11.61
C VAL A 440 -27.31 13.47 -11.71
N PRO A 441 -27.18 12.84 -12.89
CA PRO A 441 -27.47 11.42 -13.07
C PRO A 441 -26.71 10.52 -12.08
N GLY A 442 -27.37 9.47 -11.59
CA GLY A 442 -26.79 8.51 -10.65
C GLY A 442 -27.01 8.86 -9.17
N ALA A 443 -26.44 8.04 -8.28
CA ALA A 443 -26.60 8.19 -6.83
C ALA A 443 -25.36 8.82 -6.16
N SER A 444 -25.60 9.74 -5.23
CA SER A 444 -24.55 10.25 -4.34
C SER A 444 -25.11 10.69 -2.99
N LYS A 445 -24.75 9.96 -1.92
CA LYS A 445 -25.21 10.22 -0.54
C LYS A 445 -24.91 11.64 -0.04
N ASN A 446 -23.90 12.29 -0.61
CA ASN A 446 -23.36 13.57 -0.14
C ASN A 446 -23.76 14.75 -1.03
N SER A 447 -24.72 14.58 -1.95
CA SER A 447 -25.13 15.68 -2.84
C SER A 447 -26.63 15.81 -3.00
N PRO A 448 -27.22 16.98 -2.70
CA PRO A 448 -28.64 17.22 -2.95
C PRO A 448 -29.01 17.28 -4.44
N LEU A 449 -28.02 17.34 -5.33
CA LEU A 449 -28.23 17.30 -6.78
C LEU A 449 -28.33 15.88 -7.32
N SER A 450 -27.97 14.85 -6.55
CA SER A 450 -28.02 13.47 -7.03
C SER A 450 -29.45 13.05 -7.38
N GLU A 451 -29.58 12.25 -8.43
CA GLU A 451 -30.87 11.85 -9.00
C GLU A 451 -31.76 11.13 -7.98
N ASP A 452 -31.19 10.26 -7.15
CA ASP A 452 -31.90 9.55 -6.10
C ASP A 452 -32.50 10.52 -5.06
N ILE A 453 -31.76 11.55 -4.67
CA ILE A 453 -32.22 12.56 -3.72
C ILE A 453 -33.24 13.51 -4.36
N VAL A 454 -33.04 13.91 -5.62
CA VAL A 454 -33.96 14.79 -6.35
C VAL A 454 -35.31 14.09 -6.56
N ILE A 455 -35.31 12.83 -7.00
CA ILE A 455 -36.55 12.05 -7.17
C ILE A 455 -37.23 11.84 -5.82
N SER A 456 -36.49 11.50 -4.77
CA SER A 456 -37.04 11.37 -3.41
C SER A 456 -37.76 12.65 -2.96
N LYS A 457 -37.16 13.82 -3.22
CA LYS A 457 -37.75 15.13 -2.92
C LYS A 457 -39.00 15.39 -3.74
N ILE A 458 -39.00 15.05 -5.03
CA ILE A 458 -40.17 15.21 -5.90
C ILE A 458 -41.31 14.31 -5.43
N LEU A 459 -41.06 13.02 -5.21
CA LEU A 459 -42.06 12.06 -4.77
C LEU A 459 -42.67 12.45 -3.43
N LYS A 460 -41.87 12.92 -2.46
CA LYS A 460 -42.40 13.38 -1.16
C LYS A 460 -43.44 14.49 -1.35
N LYS A 461 -43.21 15.38 -2.30
CA LYS A 461 -44.08 16.51 -2.61
C LYS A 461 -45.29 16.11 -3.47
N ALA A 462 -45.08 15.27 -4.47
CA ALA A 462 -46.12 14.82 -5.40
C ALA A 462 -47.10 13.84 -4.74
N GLU A 463 -46.60 12.86 -3.99
CA GLU A 463 -47.39 11.84 -3.28
C GLU A 463 -47.90 12.33 -1.90
N ARG A 464 -47.48 13.53 -1.46
CA ARG A 464 -47.86 14.16 -0.19
C ARG A 464 -47.64 13.28 1.04
N THR A 465 -46.53 12.55 1.06
CA THR A 465 -46.23 11.60 2.15
C THR A 465 -45.69 12.36 3.37
N PRO A 466 -46.15 12.04 4.59
CA PRO A 466 -45.60 12.64 5.81
C PRO A 466 -44.20 12.10 6.14
N PHE A 467 -43.84 10.93 5.59
CA PHE A 467 -42.55 10.28 5.80
C PHE A 467 -41.54 10.70 4.72
N ASP A 468 -40.26 10.64 5.08
CA ASP A 468 -39.17 10.80 4.14
C ASP A 468 -39.10 9.60 3.19
N ILE A 469 -38.95 9.90 1.90
CA ILE A 469 -38.76 8.89 0.84
C ILE A 469 -37.26 8.76 0.58
N SER A 470 -36.79 7.52 0.40
CA SER A 470 -35.43 7.24 -0.05
C SER A 470 -35.50 6.35 -1.28
N CYS A 471 -34.98 6.87 -2.39
CA CYS A 471 -34.84 6.14 -3.65
C CYS A 471 -33.49 5.42 -3.73
N LYS A 472 -33.48 4.24 -4.34
CA LYS A 472 -32.27 3.47 -4.64
C LYS A 472 -32.16 3.18 -6.12
N LEU A 473 -30.96 3.32 -6.67
CA LEU A 473 -30.66 2.85 -8.02
C LEU A 473 -30.54 1.31 -8.00
N VAL A 474 -31.23 0.64 -8.93
CA VAL A 474 -31.28 -0.82 -9.02
C VAL A 474 -31.12 -1.27 -10.46
N ASN A 475 -30.28 -2.28 -10.68
CA ASN A 475 -30.14 -2.94 -11.98
C ASN A 475 -31.43 -3.71 -12.33
N SER A 476 -31.98 -3.48 -13.52
CA SER A 476 -33.16 -4.17 -14.07
C SER A 476 -33.03 -5.70 -14.01
N ASN A 477 -31.83 -6.24 -14.19
CA ASN A 477 -31.56 -7.68 -14.13
C ASN A 477 -31.73 -8.29 -12.73
N ILE A 478 -31.71 -7.48 -11.67
CA ILE A 478 -31.80 -7.92 -10.27
C ILE A 478 -33.14 -7.52 -9.66
N TYR A 479 -33.76 -6.45 -10.19
CA TYR A 479 -35.04 -5.93 -9.71
C TYR A 479 -36.14 -6.99 -9.86
N ASN A 480 -36.84 -7.28 -8.76
CA ASN A 480 -37.99 -8.18 -8.77
C ASN A 480 -39.02 -7.70 -7.73
N PRO A 481 -40.16 -7.12 -8.17
CA PRO A 481 -41.15 -6.52 -7.26
C PRO A 481 -41.79 -7.54 -6.29
N ASN A 482 -41.69 -8.84 -6.58
CA ASN A 482 -42.22 -9.89 -5.70
C ASN A 482 -41.32 -10.21 -4.51
N ARG A 483 -40.05 -9.77 -4.51
CA ARG A 483 -39.16 -9.98 -3.36
C ARG A 483 -39.41 -8.91 -2.31
N LEU A 484 -39.41 -9.31 -1.03
CA LEU A 484 -39.61 -8.42 0.13
C LEU A 484 -38.75 -7.14 0.07
N GLY A 485 -37.51 -7.23 -0.40
CA GLY A 485 -36.61 -6.07 -0.49
C GLY A 485 -36.97 -5.02 -1.55
N TYR A 486 -37.87 -5.33 -2.49
CA TYR A 486 -38.32 -4.43 -3.56
C TYR A 486 -39.81 -4.11 -3.48
N LYS A 487 -40.54 -4.73 -2.55
CA LYS A 487 -42.00 -4.57 -2.41
C LYS A 487 -42.40 -3.21 -1.83
N THR A 488 -41.49 -2.57 -1.09
CA THR A 488 -41.71 -1.23 -0.50
C THR A 488 -40.56 -0.29 -0.85
N GLY A 489 -40.83 1.02 -0.75
CA GLY A 489 -39.87 2.08 -1.03
C GLY A 489 -39.81 2.52 -2.49
N CYS A 490 -38.80 3.35 -2.79
CA CYS A 490 -38.57 3.93 -4.12
C CYS A 490 -37.36 3.26 -4.81
N HIS A 491 -37.54 2.81 -6.05
CA HIS A 491 -36.51 2.13 -6.85
C HIS A 491 -36.41 2.78 -8.23
N ILE A 492 -35.21 3.23 -8.60
CA ILE A 492 -34.88 3.76 -9.92
C ILE A 492 -34.23 2.61 -10.68
N VAL A 493 -35.03 1.94 -11.51
CA VAL A 493 -34.65 0.73 -12.22
C VAL A 493 -34.12 1.09 -13.59
N TYR A 494 -32.95 0.57 -13.93
CA TYR A 494 -32.29 0.84 -15.21
C TYR A 494 -31.41 -0.33 -15.63
N ASP A 495 -31.10 -0.40 -16.92
CA ASP A 495 -30.18 -1.40 -17.48
C ASP A 495 -28.77 -0.80 -17.63
N PRO A 496 -27.77 -1.20 -16.80
CA PRO A 496 -26.42 -0.66 -16.91
C PRO A 496 -25.75 -0.93 -18.25
N SER A 497 -26.17 -1.97 -18.99
CA SER A 497 -25.57 -2.32 -20.28
C SER A 497 -26.00 -1.39 -21.41
N ASN A 498 -27.13 -0.71 -21.25
CA ASN A 498 -27.71 0.22 -22.23
C ASN A 498 -27.82 1.65 -21.68
N CYS A 499 -26.97 1.99 -20.71
CA CYS A 499 -27.03 3.27 -20.01
C CYS A 499 -25.68 4.00 -20.03
N THR A 500 -25.76 5.27 -20.38
CA THR A 500 -24.73 6.28 -20.12
C THR A 500 -25.26 7.31 -19.13
N SER A 501 -24.46 8.32 -18.79
CA SER A 501 -24.86 9.37 -17.85
C SER A 501 -26.09 10.14 -18.32
N ILE A 502 -26.18 10.46 -19.61
CA ILE A 502 -27.22 11.29 -20.21
C ILE A 502 -28.26 10.42 -20.94
N HIS A 503 -27.86 9.30 -21.54
CA HIS A 503 -28.74 8.38 -22.25
C HIS A 503 -28.92 7.10 -21.45
N CYS A 504 -29.89 7.13 -20.53
CA CYS A 504 -30.24 5.97 -19.74
C CYS A 504 -31.76 5.90 -19.57
N PRO A 505 -32.45 4.98 -20.26
CA PRO A 505 -33.86 4.70 -20.00
C PRO A 505 -34.02 4.20 -18.57
N LYS A 506 -34.90 4.83 -17.78
CA LYS A 506 -35.14 4.49 -16.38
C LYS A 506 -36.62 4.40 -16.10
N GLU A 507 -36.97 3.42 -15.27
CA GLU A 507 -38.31 3.26 -14.72
C GLU A 507 -38.25 3.52 -13.22
N ILE A 508 -39.15 4.35 -12.72
CA ILE A 508 -39.18 4.72 -11.31
C ILE A 508 -40.38 4.03 -10.68
N TYR A 509 -40.13 3.19 -9.68
CA TYR A 509 -41.17 2.51 -8.93
C TYR A 509 -41.24 3.06 -7.51
N TYR A 510 -42.44 3.42 -7.06
CA TYR A 510 -42.72 3.78 -5.68
C TYR A 510 -43.84 2.89 -5.13
N GLU A 511 -43.56 2.13 -4.07
CA GLU A 511 -44.50 1.15 -3.51
C GLU A 511 -45.09 0.22 -4.60
N THR A 512 -44.22 -0.29 -5.48
CA THR A 512 -44.52 -1.12 -6.68
C THR A 512 -45.29 -0.42 -7.80
N LYS A 513 -45.70 0.84 -7.64
CA LYS A 513 -46.36 1.62 -8.71
C LYS A 513 -45.34 2.30 -9.58
N LEU A 514 -45.52 2.21 -10.90
CA LEU A 514 -44.72 2.96 -11.87
C LEU A 514 -45.05 4.44 -11.77
N ILE A 515 -44.02 5.27 -11.75
CA ILE A 515 -44.09 6.73 -11.76
C ILE A 515 -43.72 7.21 -13.17
N ASP A 516 -44.71 7.72 -13.90
CA ASP A 516 -44.60 8.13 -15.31
C ASP A 516 -44.73 9.65 -15.53
N TYR A 517 -45.05 10.42 -14.49
CA TYR A 517 -45.26 11.86 -14.57
C TYR A 517 -43.97 12.70 -14.52
N LEU A 518 -42.81 12.07 -14.31
CA LEU A 518 -41.51 12.74 -14.25
C LEU A 518 -40.96 12.98 -15.65
N LYS A 519 -40.56 14.21 -15.94
CA LYS A 519 -39.96 14.61 -17.21
C LYS A 519 -38.53 15.06 -17.01
N TYR A 520 -37.60 14.40 -17.67
CA TYR A 520 -36.19 14.78 -17.73
C TYR A 520 -36.00 15.82 -18.84
N GLU A 521 -35.40 16.97 -18.48
CA GLU A 521 -35.18 18.08 -19.39
C GLU A 521 -33.73 18.56 -19.37
N GLY A 522 -33.28 19.11 -20.50
CA GLY A 522 -31.95 19.68 -20.67
C GLY A 522 -30.99 18.78 -21.43
N LYS A 523 -30.07 19.42 -22.15
CA LYS A 523 -28.94 18.77 -22.82
C LYS A 523 -27.68 19.51 -22.43
N VAL A 524 -26.71 18.79 -21.86
CA VAL A 524 -25.44 19.38 -21.48
C VAL A 524 -24.72 19.84 -22.75
N LEU A 525 -24.49 21.15 -22.85
CA LEU A 525 -23.75 21.80 -23.94
C LEU A 525 -22.70 22.69 -23.31
N TYR A 526 -21.44 22.46 -23.66
CA TYR A 526 -20.34 23.28 -23.18
C TYR A 526 -19.15 23.15 -24.11
N ASP A 527 -18.29 24.17 -24.05
CA ASP A 527 -17.01 24.15 -24.71
C ASP A 527 -15.91 23.89 -23.68
N TYR A 528 -15.01 22.97 -24.00
CA TYR A 528 -13.88 22.72 -23.12
C TYR A 528 -12.86 23.86 -23.20
N PHE A 529 -12.52 24.29 -24.42
CA PHE A 529 -11.81 25.55 -24.71
C PHE A 529 -12.75 26.53 -25.43
N PRO A 530 -12.58 27.85 -25.30
CA PRO A 530 -13.47 28.84 -25.93
C PRO A 530 -13.59 28.64 -27.44
N THR A 531 -14.80 28.45 -27.98
CA THR A 531 -15.05 28.43 -29.43
C THR A 531 -15.45 29.80 -30.00
N SER A 532 -15.79 30.75 -29.11
CA SER A 532 -16.09 32.14 -29.44
C SER A 532 -15.70 33.06 -28.29
N PHE A 533 -15.38 34.32 -28.59
CA PHE A 533 -15.10 35.34 -27.57
C PHE A 533 -16.27 35.53 -26.60
N SER A 534 -17.51 35.41 -27.09
CA SER A 534 -18.72 35.51 -26.26
C SER A 534 -18.84 34.40 -25.21
N ASN A 535 -18.25 33.23 -25.45
CA ASN A 535 -18.33 32.08 -24.54
C ASN A 535 -17.04 31.87 -23.72
N GLU A 536 -16.05 32.74 -23.86
CA GLU A 536 -14.72 32.56 -23.26
C GLU A 536 -14.79 32.37 -21.74
N LYS A 537 -15.56 33.21 -21.04
CA LYS A 537 -15.73 33.11 -19.58
C LYS A 537 -16.31 31.78 -19.12
N TYR A 538 -17.12 31.12 -19.95
CA TYR A 538 -17.83 29.90 -19.60
C TYR A 538 -17.19 28.64 -20.18
N ALA A 539 -16.06 28.78 -20.89
CA ALA A 539 -15.27 27.64 -21.32
C ALA A 539 -14.74 26.89 -20.09
N THR A 540 -14.76 25.56 -20.16
CA THR A 540 -14.45 24.71 -19.00
C THR A 540 -13.01 24.92 -18.51
N SER A 541 -12.06 25.11 -19.41
CA SER A 541 -10.67 25.45 -19.07
C SER A 541 -10.57 26.68 -18.18
N ASN A 542 -11.37 27.71 -18.47
CA ASN A 542 -11.36 28.97 -17.74
C ASN A 542 -12.08 28.83 -16.39
N LEU A 543 -13.22 28.13 -16.36
CA LEU A 543 -13.91 27.80 -15.12
C LEU A 543 -13.01 27.00 -14.16
N VAL A 544 -12.24 26.04 -14.67
CA VAL A 544 -11.28 25.26 -13.87
C VAL A 544 -10.19 26.16 -13.30
N ASN A 545 -9.59 27.04 -14.11
CA ASN A 545 -8.57 27.97 -13.66
C ASN A 545 -9.09 28.92 -12.57
N ASP A 546 -10.28 29.49 -12.77
CA ASP A 546 -10.93 30.39 -11.82
C ASP A 546 -11.26 29.67 -10.51
N SER A 547 -11.83 28.46 -10.60
CA SER A 547 -12.20 27.65 -9.44
C SER A 547 -11.00 27.21 -8.62
N LEU A 548 -9.90 26.83 -9.27
CA LEU A 548 -8.68 26.38 -8.61
C LEU A 548 -7.77 27.55 -8.19
N ARG A 549 -8.04 28.77 -8.68
CA ARG A 549 -7.18 29.96 -8.52
C ARG A 549 -5.74 29.67 -8.93
N LYS A 550 -5.56 29.00 -10.07
CA LYS A 550 -4.25 28.59 -10.59
C LYS A 550 -3.92 29.30 -11.89
N GLU A 551 -2.63 29.52 -12.10
CA GLU A 551 -2.12 30.06 -13.35
C GLU A 551 -2.01 28.94 -14.39
N SER A 552 -2.51 29.21 -15.59
CA SER A 552 -2.30 28.39 -16.78
C SER A 552 -1.23 29.00 -17.67
N LYS A 553 -0.31 28.18 -18.19
CA LYS A 553 0.73 28.59 -19.14
C LYS A 553 0.69 27.73 -20.38
N THR A 554 0.68 28.37 -21.55
CA THR A 554 0.73 27.66 -22.84
C THR A 554 2.07 26.94 -23.03
N ILE A 555 2.02 25.69 -23.52
CA ILE A 555 3.19 24.87 -23.81
C ILE A 555 3.30 24.69 -25.32
N ARG A 556 4.25 25.37 -25.96
CA ARG A 556 4.38 25.40 -27.44
C ARG A 556 5.45 24.46 -28.01
N ASN A 557 6.37 23.98 -27.20
CA ASN A 557 7.48 23.15 -27.63
C ASN A 557 7.99 22.25 -26.49
N LEU A 558 8.82 21.29 -26.84
CA LEU A 558 9.38 20.32 -25.91
C LEU A 558 10.21 20.97 -24.80
N THR A 559 10.98 22.01 -25.11
CA THR A 559 11.78 22.74 -24.10
C THR A 559 10.90 23.38 -23.03
N ALA A 560 9.78 24.00 -23.43
CA ALA A 560 8.82 24.58 -22.50
C ALA A 560 8.14 23.50 -21.64
N LEU A 561 7.87 22.32 -22.21
CA LEU A 561 7.32 21.19 -21.48
C LEU A 561 8.30 20.65 -20.44
N LYS A 562 9.56 20.42 -20.82
CA LYS A 562 10.62 19.97 -19.90
C LYS A 562 10.83 20.96 -18.76
N PHE A 563 10.88 22.25 -19.10
CA PHE A 563 11.01 23.33 -18.11
C PHE A 563 9.80 23.40 -17.17
N PHE A 564 8.59 23.10 -17.64
CA PHE A 564 7.41 23.04 -16.78
C PHE A 564 7.59 21.95 -15.73
N PHE A 565 7.77 20.69 -16.14
CA PHE A 565 7.87 19.58 -15.20
C PHE A 565 9.10 19.64 -14.29
N SER A 566 10.21 20.23 -14.73
CA SER A 566 11.39 20.43 -13.87
C SER A 566 11.14 21.44 -12.74
N ASN A 567 10.27 22.43 -12.95
CA ASN A 567 10.02 23.52 -12.00
C ASN A 567 8.72 23.38 -11.20
N THR A 568 7.77 22.57 -11.67
CA THR A 568 6.46 22.41 -11.02
C THR A 568 6.20 20.93 -10.69
N LYS A 569 6.52 20.53 -9.45
CA LYS A 569 6.36 19.14 -8.98
C LYS A 569 4.92 18.65 -8.83
N THR A 570 3.96 19.57 -8.76
CA THR A 570 2.51 19.27 -8.68
C THR A 570 1.77 19.80 -9.90
N GLY A 571 2.52 20.17 -10.95
CA GLY A 571 1.93 20.74 -12.16
C GLY A 571 1.51 19.62 -13.09
N ILE A 572 0.39 19.80 -13.77
CA ILE A 572 -0.03 18.90 -14.86
C ILE A 572 -0.35 19.71 -16.10
N ILE A 573 -0.16 19.10 -17.26
CA ILE A 573 -0.51 19.67 -18.55
C ILE A 573 -1.82 19.03 -19.00
N HIS A 574 -2.67 19.82 -19.65
CA HIS A 574 -3.90 19.33 -20.26
C HIS A 574 -4.09 19.97 -21.64
N GLY A 575 -4.90 19.31 -22.46
CA GLY A 575 -5.25 19.85 -23.77
C GLY A 575 -6.29 19.04 -24.51
N ILE A 576 -6.55 19.45 -25.75
CA ILE A 576 -7.37 18.73 -26.72
C ILE A 576 -6.55 18.54 -27.98
N GLY A 577 -6.58 17.33 -28.52
CA GLY A 577 -6.01 17.02 -29.83
C GLY A 577 -6.89 16.04 -30.59
N CYS A 578 -6.53 15.75 -31.84
CA CYS A 578 -7.20 14.75 -32.66
C CYS A 578 -6.94 13.32 -32.14
N ALA A 579 -8.01 12.57 -31.87
CA ALA A 579 -7.95 11.19 -31.41
C ALA A 579 -7.21 10.27 -32.39
N GLU A 580 -7.30 10.55 -33.68
CA GLU A 580 -6.69 9.80 -34.77
C GLU A 580 -5.16 9.87 -34.73
N ASP A 581 -4.60 10.98 -34.21
CA ASP A 581 -3.15 11.11 -33.99
C ASP A 581 -2.71 10.45 -32.67
N LEU A 582 -3.55 10.53 -31.63
CA LEU A 582 -3.24 10.04 -30.29
C LEU A 582 -3.41 8.51 -30.17
N TYR A 583 -4.35 7.97 -30.92
CA TYR A 583 -4.79 6.58 -30.88
C TYR A 583 -5.04 6.02 -32.29
N PRO A 584 -4.02 6.03 -33.18
CA PRO A 584 -4.20 5.66 -34.60
C PRO A 584 -4.66 4.21 -34.82
N LEU A 585 -4.43 3.32 -33.85
CA LEU A 585 -4.88 1.93 -33.90
C LEU A 585 -6.39 1.78 -33.63
N ILE A 586 -6.99 2.73 -32.91
CA ILE A 586 -8.41 2.72 -32.51
C ILE A 586 -9.22 3.68 -33.40
N PHE A 587 -8.65 4.84 -33.71
CA PHE A 587 -9.26 5.88 -34.53
C PHE A 587 -8.46 6.01 -35.83
N GLN A 588 -8.98 5.42 -36.90
CA GLN A 588 -8.36 5.49 -38.22
C GLN A 588 -8.86 6.73 -38.95
N ARG A 589 -7.96 7.48 -39.57
CA ARG A 589 -8.35 8.56 -40.49
C ARG A 589 -8.94 7.95 -41.76
N ILE A 590 -10.18 8.33 -42.05
CA ILE A 590 -10.89 8.02 -43.30
C ILE A 590 -10.78 9.21 -44.25
N SER A 591 -10.66 10.44 -43.72
CA SER A 591 -10.46 11.66 -44.52
C SER A 591 -9.27 12.51 -44.05
N LEU A 592 -8.75 13.37 -44.94
CA LEU A 592 -7.55 14.19 -44.68
C LEU A 592 -7.72 15.17 -43.51
N ASN A 593 -8.93 15.69 -43.30
CA ASN A 593 -9.24 16.69 -42.26
C ASN A 593 -10.04 16.08 -41.09
N GLU A 594 -9.97 14.77 -40.91
CA GLU A 594 -10.67 14.10 -39.81
C GLU A 594 -9.93 14.30 -38.49
N CYS A 595 -10.66 14.86 -37.52
CA CYS A 595 -10.18 15.08 -36.18
C CYS A 595 -11.34 14.94 -35.20
N LYS A 596 -11.35 13.85 -34.43
CA LYS A 596 -12.24 13.74 -33.28
C LYS A 596 -11.56 14.41 -32.08
N PRO A 597 -12.13 15.49 -31.52
CA PRO A 597 -11.53 16.17 -30.38
C PRO A 597 -11.49 15.24 -29.16
N LEU A 598 -10.29 15.03 -28.63
CA LEU A 598 -10.07 14.22 -27.45
C LEU A 598 -9.33 15.02 -26.38
N PRO A 599 -9.98 15.34 -25.25
CA PRO A 599 -9.32 15.89 -24.08
C PRO A 599 -8.34 14.88 -23.45
N PHE A 600 -7.24 15.39 -22.92
CA PHE A 600 -6.24 14.58 -22.25
C PHE A 600 -5.49 15.36 -21.16
N ILE A 601 -4.75 14.60 -20.34
CA ILE A 601 -3.76 15.09 -19.38
C ILE A 601 -2.40 14.48 -19.70
N ILE A 602 -1.35 15.27 -19.53
CA ILE A 602 0.03 14.83 -19.44
C ILE A 602 0.52 15.17 -18.03
N ASP A 603 1.04 14.18 -17.33
CA ASP A 603 1.42 14.30 -15.92
C ASP A 603 2.87 13.88 -15.63
N GLY A 604 3.66 13.61 -16.67
CA GLY A 604 5.05 13.20 -16.52
C GLY A 604 5.83 13.15 -17.83
N ILE A 605 7.14 12.96 -17.70
CA ILE A 605 8.07 12.76 -18.82
C ILE A 605 8.89 11.50 -18.54
N VAL A 606 9.03 10.65 -19.56
CA VAL A 606 9.94 9.51 -19.58
C VAL A 606 11.02 9.78 -20.64
N GLU A 607 12.29 9.76 -20.23
CA GLU A 607 13.43 9.97 -21.13
C GLU A 607 14.21 8.67 -21.33
N GLU A 608 14.24 8.16 -22.56
CA GLU A 608 15.01 6.98 -22.93
C GLU A 608 15.92 7.26 -24.13
N LYS A 609 17.24 7.24 -23.91
CA LYS A 609 18.32 7.11 -24.93
C LYS A 609 18.03 7.82 -26.27
N ASP A 610 17.57 9.08 -26.22
CA ASP A 610 17.24 10.01 -27.34
C ASP A 610 15.76 10.20 -27.68
N LYS A 611 14.83 9.53 -26.99
CA LYS A 611 13.38 9.77 -27.12
C LYS A 611 12.82 10.40 -25.86
N THR A 612 11.94 11.37 -26.05
CA THR A 612 11.13 11.94 -24.97
C THR A 612 9.68 11.52 -25.17
N GLU A 613 9.22 10.68 -24.25
CA GLU A 613 7.83 10.25 -24.16
C GLU A 613 7.15 10.95 -23.00
N LEU A 614 5.83 11.12 -23.13
CA LEU A 614 4.99 11.80 -22.18
C LEU A 614 4.06 10.80 -21.53
N VAL A 615 3.95 10.86 -20.20
CA VAL A 615 2.95 10.09 -19.48
C VAL A 615 1.58 10.69 -19.80
N PHE A 616 0.80 9.97 -20.59
CA PHE A 616 -0.42 10.42 -21.22
C PHE A 616 -1.64 9.71 -20.67
N ARG A 617 -2.70 10.48 -20.42
CA ARG A 617 -4.00 10.01 -19.96
C ARG A 617 -5.10 10.65 -20.77
N GLY A 618 -5.55 9.96 -21.81
CA GLY A 618 -6.72 10.35 -22.59
C GLY A 618 -8.00 10.25 -21.76
N ALA A 619 -8.95 11.14 -21.99
CA ALA A 619 -10.22 11.16 -21.27
C ALA A 619 -11.09 9.92 -21.49
N ILE A 620 -10.81 9.10 -22.50
CA ILE A 620 -11.47 7.81 -22.77
C ILE A 620 -10.80 6.61 -22.07
N SER A 621 -9.59 6.80 -21.54
CA SER A 621 -8.76 5.71 -21.02
C SER A 621 -8.87 5.58 -19.52
N ASP A 622 -8.65 4.37 -18.99
CA ASP A 622 -8.62 4.12 -17.55
C ASP A 622 -7.60 5.00 -16.83
N ILE A 623 -8.02 5.71 -15.78
CA ILE A 623 -7.12 6.62 -15.04
C ILE A 623 -5.94 5.89 -14.38
N HIS A 624 -6.03 4.59 -14.11
CA HIS A 624 -4.94 3.81 -13.53
C HIS A 624 -4.05 3.15 -14.59
N THR A 625 -4.31 3.41 -15.87
CA THR A 625 -3.60 2.83 -17.02
C THR A 625 -3.05 3.96 -17.90
N PRO A 626 -2.06 4.72 -17.43
CA PRO A 626 -1.37 5.70 -18.28
C PRO A 626 -0.66 5.00 -19.44
N LYS A 627 -0.42 5.79 -20.50
CA LYS A 627 0.37 5.37 -21.66
C LYS A 627 1.54 6.31 -21.83
N ASN A 628 2.64 5.82 -22.39
CA ASN A 628 3.69 6.69 -22.88
C ASN A 628 3.41 7.02 -24.36
N ILE A 629 3.35 8.31 -24.68
CA ILE A 629 3.17 8.80 -26.06
C ILE A 629 4.31 9.74 -26.40
N ALA A 630 4.88 9.59 -27.60
CA ALA A 630 5.96 10.44 -28.07
C ALA A 630 5.50 11.90 -28.26
N TRP A 631 6.37 12.86 -27.92
CA TRP A 631 6.07 14.29 -28.01
C TRP A 631 5.54 14.74 -29.38
N ASN A 632 6.10 14.20 -30.46
CA ASN A 632 5.69 14.53 -31.83
C ASN A 632 4.21 14.17 -32.10
N MET A 633 3.72 13.06 -31.56
CA MET A 633 2.31 12.67 -31.71
C MET A 633 1.39 13.66 -31.00
N ILE A 634 1.73 14.06 -29.77
CA ILE A 634 0.98 15.08 -29.01
C ILE A 634 0.99 16.42 -29.74
N PHE A 635 2.17 16.86 -30.18
CA PHE A 635 2.34 18.13 -30.87
C PHE A 635 1.51 18.18 -32.16
N ASN A 636 1.62 17.15 -33.00
CA ASN A 636 0.85 17.06 -34.25
C ASN A 636 -0.65 16.99 -33.98
N SER A 637 -1.08 16.22 -32.98
CA SER A 637 -2.48 16.11 -32.58
C SER A 637 -3.09 17.45 -32.17
N VAL A 638 -2.35 18.25 -31.41
CA VAL A 638 -2.77 19.60 -31.00
C VAL A 638 -2.72 20.58 -32.17
N ALA A 639 -1.71 20.49 -33.04
CA ALA A 639 -1.57 21.33 -34.22
C ALA A 639 -2.72 21.11 -35.22
N ASN A 640 -3.04 19.85 -35.53
CA ASN A 640 -4.15 19.51 -36.42
C ASN A 640 -5.50 19.95 -35.83
N TYR A 641 -5.69 19.77 -34.51
CA TYR A 641 -6.90 20.27 -33.85
C TYR A 641 -7.01 21.80 -33.92
N LYS A 642 -5.89 22.52 -33.76
CA LYS A 642 -5.85 23.98 -33.86
C LYS A 642 -6.38 24.46 -35.22
N GLU A 643 -5.99 23.83 -36.32
CA GLU A 643 -6.43 24.22 -37.68
C GLU A 643 -7.93 24.07 -37.89
N LEU A 644 -8.58 23.16 -37.15
CA LEU A 644 -10.01 22.90 -37.22
C LEU A 644 -10.80 23.64 -36.14
N HIS A 645 -10.12 24.22 -35.16
CA HIS A 645 -10.74 24.93 -34.06
C HIS A 645 -11.23 26.32 -34.51
N PRO A 646 -12.47 26.76 -34.16
CA PRO A 646 -13.04 28.01 -34.67
C PRO A 646 -12.23 29.28 -34.42
N LEU A 647 -11.43 29.30 -33.35
CA LEU A 647 -10.54 30.42 -32.99
C LEU A 647 -9.06 30.16 -33.27
N GLU A 648 -8.71 29.07 -33.95
CA GLU A 648 -7.32 28.65 -34.20
C GLU A 648 -6.47 28.60 -32.91
N THR A 649 -7.09 28.18 -31.80
CA THR A 649 -6.47 28.24 -30.46
C THR A 649 -5.53 27.06 -30.25
N TRP A 650 -4.30 27.34 -29.81
CA TRP A 650 -3.41 26.30 -29.33
C TRP A 650 -3.87 25.80 -27.96
N THR A 651 -4.18 24.51 -27.84
CA THR A 651 -4.91 23.94 -26.69
C THR A 651 -4.05 23.23 -25.65
N LEU A 652 -2.72 23.33 -25.71
CA LEU A 652 -1.84 22.69 -24.73
C LEU A 652 -1.40 23.66 -23.62
N TYR A 653 -1.86 23.43 -22.39
CA TYR A 653 -1.62 24.30 -21.23
C TYR A 653 -1.14 23.52 -20.01
N GLY A 654 -0.15 24.06 -19.31
CA GLY A 654 0.29 23.61 -17.98
C GLY A 654 -0.38 24.41 -16.88
N ILE A 655 -0.95 23.73 -15.88
CA ILE A 655 -1.56 24.31 -14.68
C ILE A 655 -0.64 24.02 -13.49
N LYS A 656 -0.31 25.04 -12.69
CA LYS A 656 0.61 24.91 -11.53
C LYS A 656 0.05 25.47 -10.23
#